data_AF-A0A7W0KRJ7-F1
#
_entry.id   AF-A0A7W0KRJ7-F1
#
_cell.length_a   1.000
_cell.length_b   1.000
_cell.length_c   1.000
_cell.angle_alpha   90.00
_cell.angle_beta   90.00
_cell.angle_gamma   90.00
#
_symmetry.space_group_name_H-M   'P 1'
#
loop_
_entity.id
_entity.type
_entity.pdbx_description
1 polymer ?
#
loop_
_entity_poly.entity_id
_entity_poly.type
_entity_poly.pdbx_seq_one_letter_code
_entity_poly.pdbx_strand_id
1 'polypeptide(L)'
;MAENPTPTDALGPNAWLVDEMYEQFLEDPKSVSESWQDFFADYQRDSDVTASVTDKALPASGRTGDTAQVEAVKEGTAPPEVTDEPTVKSTAEAKAEPGAKPAAKPAAKTEPKSEAKTETKTKSPKSTGISADGTAEVPGEVMRGASARIVANMEASLEVPTATSFREVPAKLLEVNRRVINGYLTRTRGGKISFTHLIGYAVVRAVADTVPRMNNSYLEGPDGKPRMVQHPTVGLGLAVDVEKKDGSRTLFVPVIKDADTLDFRGFWGAYEDLIRKVRSNKLTPDDFAGASVTLTNPGTIGTVQSVPRLMPGQGVIVGVGRLDYPAAFAGSDPQALAEMGLSKVMTVTSTYDHRIIQGAESGLFLKRIQELLTGADDFYGQIFRALGVPYTAVNWLSDDNPVDKEHARLEKHMHVQTLINQHRVRGHLIADLDPLAWKEPHMHSELDPATYGLTIWDLEREFLTTGVGGQERMKLGDLLHVLRDAYCRTIGIEYMHISEPDQKRWIQEQVEGVSDRLDGEEQRHILGRLNAAEAFEKFLATKYVGQKRFGIEGAESAIPILDAVLEAAAADELDSAVLGMTHRGRLNVLTNIVGKNYDQLFKEFEGYIDPDSTQGSGDVKYHLGQTGTFTSRKGDTLPVELAANPSHLETVDPIVEGMVRAKQDLINDPGAFSVLPILLHGDAAFAGQGVVAETLNCSTIKGYRVGGTIHLIINNQLGFTTAPESARSSEYCTDVAKMIEAPIFHVNGDDPEACVRVARLAYAFRQRFRKDVVIDMVCYRRHGHNEGDDPSYTQPLMYKRIDARRSVRKLFT
;
A
#
# COMPACT_ATOMS: atom_id res chain seq x y z
N MET A 1 10.73 16.31 17.27
CA MET A 1 10.86 17.42 16.27
C MET A 1 10.20 16.93 14.99
N ALA A 2 9.74 17.82 14.10
CA ALA A 2 9.06 17.42 12.87
C ALA A 2 9.92 17.81 11.66
N GLU A 3 10.28 16.83 10.85
CA GLU A 3 10.88 17.06 9.53
C GLU A 3 9.77 17.22 8.48
N ASN A 4 10.06 17.99 7.42
CA ASN A 4 9.08 18.29 6.38
C ASN A 4 8.91 17.08 5.43
N PRO A 5 7.69 16.75 4.98
CA PRO A 5 7.48 15.70 4.00
C PRO A 5 8.02 16.11 2.62
N THR A 6 8.86 15.25 2.05
CA THR A 6 9.41 15.34 0.69
C THR A 6 8.33 14.99 -0.35
N PRO A 7 8.41 15.40 -1.63
CA PRO A 7 7.29 15.24 -2.59
C PRO A 7 6.95 13.79 -3.06
N THR A 8 7.47 12.76 -2.42
CA THR A 8 7.53 11.36 -2.90
C THR A 8 6.41 10.44 -2.39
N ASP A 9 5.49 10.93 -1.53
CA ASP A 9 4.50 10.13 -0.78
C ASP A 9 3.43 9.36 -1.62
N ALA A 10 3.55 9.29 -2.95
CA ALA A 10 2.51 8.78 -3.86
C ALA A 10 2.73 7.34 -4.41
N LEU A 11 3.90 6.73 -4.20
CA LEU A 11 4.31 5.46 -4.85
C LEU A 11 4.72 4.39 -3.81
N GLY A 12 3.81 4.00 -2.92
CA GLY A 12 4.11 2.94 -1.94
C GLY A 12 5.19 3.30 -0.90
N PRO A 13 5.69 2.32 -0.13
CA PRO A 13 6.88 2.48 0.71
C PRO A 13 8.17 2.63 -0.10
N ASN A 14 8.18 2.16 -1.35
CA ASN A 14 9.37 2.06 -2.21
C ASN A 14 9.47 3.16 -3.28
N ALA A 15 8.68 4.24 -3.15
CA ALA A 15 8.63 5.38 -4.06
C ALA A 15 10.02 5.90 -4.47
N TRP A 16 10.90 5.98 -3.48
CA TRP A 16 12.29 6.44 -3.61
C TRP A 16 13.10 5.63 -4.64
N LEU A 17 12.80 4.34 -4.79
CA LEU A 17 13.49 3.44 -5.73
C LEU A 17 12.95 3.61 -7.16
N VAL A 18 11.65 3.90 -7.30
CA VAL A 18 11.06 4.18 -8.62
C VAL A 18 11.57 5.53 -9.16
N ASP A 19 11.68 6.55 -8.31
CA ASP A 19 12.31 7.83 -8.68
C ASP A 19 13.80 7.66 -9.02
N GLU A 20 14.59 6.90 -8.23
CA GLU A 20 16.01 6.62 -8.53
C GLU A 20 16.20 5.93 -9.89
N MET A 21 15.41 4.88 -10.16
CA MET A 21 15.48 4.14 -11.44
C MET A 21 14.96 4.97 -12.62
N TYR A 22 13.98 5.86 -12.39
CA TYR A 22 13.48 6.77 -13.44
C TYR A 22 14.50 7.86 -13.78
N GLU A 23 15.21 8.39 -12.79
CA GLU A 23 16.26 9.38 -13.03
C GLU A 23 17.45 8.74 -13.78
N GLN A 24 17.81 7.50 -13.49
CA GLN A 24 18.79 6.73 -14.28
C GLN A 24 18.33 6.49 -15.72
N PHE A 25 17.06 6.14 -15.94
CA PHE A 25 16.45 5.97 -17.27
C PHE A 25 16.41 7.28 -18.08
N LEU A 26 16.24 8.43 -17.43
CA LEU A 26 16.27 9.75 -18.06
C LEU A 26 17.69 10.21 -18.46
N GLU A 27 18.74 9.74 -17.76
CA GLU A 27 20.14 10.03 -18.12
C GLU A 27 20.65 9.11 -19.25
N ASP A 28 20.38 7.80 -19.18
CA ASP A 28 20.55 6.85 -20.28
C ASP A 28 19.50 5.74 -20.16
N PRO A 29 18.55 5.59 -21.10
CA PRO A 29 17.57 4.51 -21.09
C PRO A 29 18.18 3.10 -21.00
N LYS A 30 19.44 2.92 -21.42
CA LYS A 30 20.17 1.64 -21.36
C LYS A 30 20.85 1.37 -20.02
N SER A 31 20.86 2.31 -19.08
CA SER A 31 21.42 2.09 -17.73
C SER A 31 20.54 1.14 -16.90
N VAL A 32 19.23 1.10 -17.18
CA VAL A 32 18.25 0.22 -16.54
C VAL A 32 17.89 -0.97 -17.44
N SER A 33 17.46 -2.09 -16.84
CA SER A 33 17.10 -3.31 -17.56
C SER A 33 15.92 -3.12 -18.52
N GLU A 34 15.80 -3.98 -19.53
CA GLU A 34 14.69 -3.98 -20.50
C GLU A 34 13.31 -4.01 -19.79
N SER A 35 13.19 -4.75 -18.68
CA SER A 35 12.00 -4.76 -17.81
C SER A 35 11.70 -3.44 -17.08
N TRP A 36 12.70 -2.58 -16.86
CA TRP A 36 12.52 -1.21 -16.40
C TRP A 36 12.21 -0.27 -17.56
N GLN A 37 12.80 -0.47 -18.75
CA GLN A 37 12.47 0.29 -19.96
C GLN A 37 11.00 0.08 -20.36
N ASP A 38 10.50 -1.16 -20.32
CA ASP A 38 9.08 -1.50 -20.48
C ASP A 38 8.20 -0.82 -19.42
N PHE A 39 8.61 -0.86 -18.15
CA PHE A 39 7.89 -0.19 -17.07
C PHE A 39 7.84 1.33 -17.30
N PHE A 40 8.94 1.93 -17.78
CA PHE A 40 9.06 3.37 -18.01
C PHE A 40 8.43 3.85 -19.34
N ALA A 41 8.24 2.98 -20.33
CA ALA A 41 7.47 3.28 -21.53
C ALA A 41 5.99 3.60 -21.20
N ASP A 42 5.44 2.94 -20.18
CA ASP A 42 4.10 3.19 -19.62
C ASP A 42 4.08 4.32 -18.55
N TYR A 43 5.24 4.70 -18.01
CA TYR A 43 5.33 5.46 -16.75
C TYR A 43 5.15 6.97 -16.97
N GLN A 44 3.94 7.44 -16.73
CA GLN A 44 3.67 8.86 -16.60
C GLN A 44 3.97 9.29 -15.15
N ARG A 45 5.08 10.01 -14.94
CA ARG A 45 5.28 10.79 -13.71
C ARG A 45 4.10 11.78 -13.60
N ASP A 46 3.65 12.11 -12.39
CA ASP A 46 2.48 12.99 -12.13
C ASP A 46 2.57 14.41 -12.74
N SER A 47 3.72 14.78 -13.33
CA SER A 47 3.89 16.00 -14.12
C SER A 47 3.23 15.95 -15.50
N ASP A 48 3.09 14.76 -16.11
CA ASP A 48 3.00 14.60 -17.57
C ASP A 48 1.62 14.09 -18.05
N VAL A 49 0.82 13.52 -17.13
CA VAL A 49 -0.56 13.02 -17.37
C VAL A 49 -1.47 14.07 -18.03
N THR A 50 -1.18 15.36 -17.85
CA THR A 50 -1.95 16.48 -18.42
C THR A 50 -1.82 16.66 -19.94
N ALA A 51 -0.99 15.88 -20.65
CA ALA A 51 -0.68 16.11 -22.06
C ALA A 51 -1.42 15.23 -23.09
N SER A 52 -1.89 14.02 -22.74
CA SER A 52 -2.26 13.00 -23.74
C SER A 52 -3.75 12.67 -23.85
N VAL A 53 -4.61 13.19 -22.96
CA VAL A 53 -6.02 12.78 -22.85
C VAL A 53 -6.96 13.49 -23.87
N THR A 54 -6.43 14.32 -24.77
CA THR A 54 -7.27 15.16 -25.67
C THR A 54 -7.78 14.46 -26.93
N ASP A 55 -7.25 13.29 -27.33
CA ASP A 55 -7.62 12.64 -28.60
C ASP A 55 -7.95 11.13 -28.48
N LYS A 56 -9.20 10.83 -28.11
CA LYS A 56 -10.03 9.75 -28.71
C LYS A 56 -11.42 9.69 -28.06
N ALA A 57 -12.45 10.09 -28.80
CA ALA A 57 -13.85 9.89 -28.40
C ALA A 57 -14.33 8.47 -28.75
N LEU A 58 -15.07 7.84 -27.84
CA LEU A 58 -15.82 6.60 -28.07
C LEU A 58 -17.33 6.90 -27.99
N PRO A 59 -18.17 6.38 -28.91
CA PRO A 59 -19.60 6.70 -28.96
C PRO A 59 -20.41 5.90 -27.93
N ALA A 60 -21.49 6.52 -27.42
CA ALA A 60 -22.39 5.90 -26.45
C ALA A 60 -23.35 4.87 -27.09
N SER A 61 -23.61 3.77 -26.38
CA SER A 61 -24.51 2.70 -26.82
C SER A 61 -25.94 2.90 -26.29
N GLY A 62 -26.90 3.04 -27.21
CA GLY A 62 -28.34 3.09 -26.91
C GLY A 62 -28.99 1.71 -26.88
N ARG A 63 -29.99 1.50 -26.02
CA ARG A 63 -30.75 0.24 -25.92
C ARG A 63 -31.85 0.12 -26.99
N THR A 64 -31.64 -0.76 -27.96
CA THR A 64 -32.65 -1.64 -28.62
C THR A 64 -31.87 -2.87 -29.15
N GLY A 65 -32.44 -4.05 -29.38
CA GLY A 65 -33.82 -4.49 -29.23
C GLY A 65 -34.17 -5.52 -30.31
N ASP A 66 -34.56 -6.72 -29.89
CA ASP A 66 -35.14 -7.82 -30.68
C ASP A 66 -34.25 -8.84 -31.45
N THR A 67 -34.92 -9.90 -31.90
CA THR A 67 -34.52 -11.29 -32.22
C THR A 67 -33.43 -11.61 -33.27
N ALA A 68 -32.61 -12.60 -32.89
CA ALA A 68 -32.27 -13.87 -33.58
C ALA A 68 -31.98 -13.92 -35.10
N GLN A 69 -30.84 -14.54 -35.45
CA GLN A 69 -30.80 -15.93 -35.94
C GLN A 69 -29.37 -16.53 -35.93
N VAL A 70 -29.28 -17.85 -36.11
CA VAL A 70 -28.01 -18.61 -36.27
C VAL A 70 -27.96 -19.23 -37.66
N GLU A 71 -26.95 -18.89 -38.44
CA GLU A 71 -26.50 -19.65 -39.62
C GLU A 71 -24.97 -19.71 -39.65
N ALA A 72 -24.40 -20.64 -40.43
CA ALA A 72 -23.01 -21.06 -40.30
C ALA A 72 -22.37 -21.52 -41.63
N VAL A 73 -21.04 -21.65 -41.58
CA VAL A 73 -20.15 -22.35 -42.53
C VAL A 73 -19.91 -21.65 -43.89
N LYS A 74 -18.67 -21.19 -44.10
CA LYS A 74 -17.78 -21.77 -45.14
C LYS A 74 -16.31 -21.36 -45.02
N GLU A 75 -15.45 -22.31 -45.40
CA GLU A 75 -13.99 -22.17 -45.51
C GLU A 75 -13.60 -21.50 -46.84
N GLY A 76 -12.35 -21.01 -46.98
CA GLY A 76 -11.84 -20.61 -48.30
C GLY A 76 -10.49 -19.89 -48.38
N THR A 77 -9.40 -20.66 -48.42
CA THR A 77 -8.13 -20.37 -49.14
C THR A 77 -7.23 -19.16 -48.77
N ALA A 78 -5.93 -19.41 -48.84
CA ALA A 78 -4.79 -18.48 -48.95
C ALA A 78 -3.74 -19.13 -49.89
N PRO A 79 -2.55 -18.53 -50.17
CA PRO A 79 -2.10 -17.14 -50.11
C PRO A 79 -1.83 -16.61 -51.56
N PRO A 80 -0.96 -15.59 -51.76
CA PRO A 80 0.40 -15.94 -52.22
C PRO A 80 1.54 -15.00 -51.73
N GLU A 81 2.76 -15.39 -52.13
CA GLU A 81 4.09 -14.78 -51.92
C GLU A 81 4.68 -14.44 -53.34
N VAL A 82 5.76 -13.67 -53.60
CA VAL A 82 6.93 -13.18 -52.85
C VAL A 82 7.36 -11.79 -53.45
N THR A 83 8.46 -11.20 -52.94
CA THR A 83 9.40 -10.24 -53.59
C THR A 83 8.88 -8.83 -54.00
N ASP A 84 9.71 -7.78 -54.14
CA ASP A 84 11.18 -7.64 -54.04
C ASP A 84 11.62 -6.26 -53.51
N GLU A 85 12.89 -6.15 -53.09
CA GLU A 85 13.61 -4.89 -52.77
C GLU A 85 14.46 -4.39 -53.98
N PRO A 86 15.28 -3.32 -53.90
CA PRO A 86 15.11 -1.99 -53.31
C PRO A 86 15.43 -0.87 -54.35
N THR A 87 15.43 0.43 -54.01
CA THR A 87 16.22 1.43 -54.79
C THR A 87 16.68 2.68 -54.03
N VAL A 88 17.89 3.15 -54.36
CA VAL A 88 18.66 4.21 -53.68
C VAL A 88 18.44 5.62 -54.25
N LYS A 89 18.41 6.63 -53.36
CA LYS A 89 18.95 8.01 -53.51
C LYS A 89 18.93 8.66 -52.12
N SER A 90 20.01 9.18 -51.52
CA SER A 90 21.26 9.80 -51.97
C SER A 90 21.14 11.22 -52.52
N THR A 91 21.33 12.19 -51.61
CA THR A 91 22.09 13.44 -51.78
C THR A 91 22.79 13.75 -50.45
N ALA A 92 23.96 14.39 -50.49
CA ALA A 92 24.82 14.62 -49.33
C ALA A 92 25.23 16.10 -49.21
N GLU A 93 26.29 16.38 -48.44
CA GLU A 93 26.97 17.68 -48.21
C GLU A 93 26.30 18.61 -47.16
N ALA A 94 27.04 19.26 -46.24
CA ALA A 94 28.45 19.09 -45.86
C ALA A 94 28.73 19.54 -44.40
N LYS A 95 29.91 19.16 -43.88
CA LYS A 95 30.43 19.43 -42.53
C LYS A 95 30.72 20.92 -42.27
N ALA A 96 30.61 21.36 -41.01
CA ALA A 96 31.73 22.00 -40.29
C ALA A 96 31.49 22.13 -38.77
N GLU A 97 32.49 21.71 -37.99
CA GLU A 97 32.72 21.96 -36.55
C GLU A 97 34.25 22.17 -36.39
N PRO A 98 34.83 22.58 -35.23
CA PRO A 98 34.26 23.19 -34.01
C PRO A 98 35.00 24.49 -33.60
N GLY A 99 34.74 25.09 -32.41
CA GLY A 99 35.68 26.09 -31.86
C GLY A 99 35.30 26.98 -30.66
N ALA A 100 35.71 26.56 -29.46
CA ALA A 100 36.27 27.37 -28.34
C ALA A 100 35.50 28.51 -27.60
N LYS A 101 35.68 28.54 -26.27
CA LYS A 101 35.45 29.70 -25.36
C LYS A 101 36.57 30.75 -25.52
N PRO A 102 36.38 32.00 -25.06
CA PRO A 102 37.02 32.40 -23.79
C PRO A 102 36.12 33.29 -22.90
N ALA A 103 36.67 33.88 -21.83
CA ALA A 103 35.92 34.53 -20.76
C ALA A 103 36.53 35.88 -20.26
N ALA A 104 35.74 36.57 -19.43
CA ALA A 104 36.11 37.57 -18.42
C ALA A 104 36.42 39.04 -18.81
N LYS A 105 36.06 39.90 -17.84
CA LYS A 105 36.24 41.36 -17.70
C LYS A 105 37.68 41.84 -17.95
N PRO A 106 37.86 43.15 -18.23
CA PRO A 106 38.33 44.04 -17.16
C PRO A 106 37.56 45.38 -17.07
N ALA A 107 38.02 46.29 -16.21
CA ALA A 107 37.40 47.60 -15.99
C ALA A 107 38.44 48.71 -15.66
N ALA A 108 37.97 49.96 -15.79
CA ALA A 108 38.31 51.14 -14.98
C ALA A 108 39.42 52.16 -15.41
N LYS A 109 39.11 53.42 -15.05
CA LYS A 109 39.98 54.60 -14.77
C LYS A 109 40.64 55.40 -15.92
N THR A 110 40.33 56.70 -15.94
CA THR A 110 41.29 57.74 -15.54
C THR A 110 40.58 59.02 -15.04
N GLU A 111 41.27 59.80 -14.20
CA GLU A 111 40.87 61.10 -13.57
C GLU A 111 41.90 62.19 -14.02
N PRO A 112 42.10 63.39 -13.40
CA PRO A 112 41.40 64.16 -12.33
C PRO A 112 41.21 65.66 -12.73
N LYS A 113 41.12 66.76 -11.92
CA LYS A 113 41.03 67.08 -10.45
C LYS A 113 40.48 68.52 -10.27
N SER A 114 40.38 69.00 -9.01
CA SER A 114 40.19 70.42 -8.58
C SER A 114 38.77 71.00 -8.82
N GLU A 115 38.02 71.60 -7.88
CA GLU A 115 38.06 71.71 -6.39
C GLU A 115 36.73 72.37 -5.88
N ALA A 116 36.39 72.62 -4.60
CA ALA A 116 37.07 72.51 -3.30
C ALA A 116 36.06 72.27 -2.13
N LYS A 117 36.62 72.05 -0.92
CA LYS A 117 36.10 72.31 0.45
C LYS A 117 34.58 72.29 0.72
N THR A 118 34.17 71.22 1.41
CA THR A 118 33.40 71.20 2.67
C THR A 118 32.46 72.37 3.02
N GLU A 119 31.14 72.10 3.09
CA GLU A 119 30.26 72.74 4.07
C GLU A 119 29.07 71.82 4.45
N THR A 120 28.70 71.80 5.73
CA THR A 120 27.70 70.85 6.28
C THR A 120 26.30 71.48 6.29
N LYS A 121 25.39 71.05 5.40
CA LYS A 121 23.96 71.47 5.44
C LYS A 121 22.99 70.31 5.24
N THR A 122 22.11 70.17 6.24
CA THR A 122 20.94 69.30 6.28
C THR A 122 20.06 69.51 5.05
N LYS A 123 19.58 68.45 4.39
CA LYS A 123 18.56 68.56 3.34
C LYS A 123 17.17 68.27 3.92
N SER A 124 16.34 69.31 3.92
CA SER A 124 14.93 69.28 4.27
C SER A 124 14.11 68.36 3.35
N PRO A 125 12.87 67.99 3.73
CA PRO A 125 12.04 67.09 2.93
C PRO A 125 11.74 67.67 1.54
N LYS A 126 11.70 66.82 0.51
CA LYS A 126 11.12 67.21 -0.78
C LYS A 126 9.59 67.12 -0.72
N SER A 127 8.98 68.30 -0.84
CA SER A 127 7.61 68.58 -1.29
C SER A 127 6.75 67.38 -1.73
N THR A 128 5.59 67.26 -1.12
CA THR A 128 4.41 66.61 -1.71
C THR A 128 4.14 67.16 -3.11
N GLY A 129 3.85 66.26 -4.06
CA GLY A 129 3.18 66.65 -5.30
C GLY A 129 1.70 66.89 -5.02
N ILE A 130 1.17 68.05 -5.41
CA ILE A 130 -0.27 68.30 -5.36
C ILE A 130 -0.85 67.82 -6.69
N SER A 131 -1.57 66.72 -6.67
CA SER A 131 -2.47 66.31 -7.75
C SER A 131 -3.59 67.35 -7.91
N ALA A 132 -4.09 67.55 -9.13
CA ALA A 132 -5.01 68.64 -9.44
C ALA A 132 -6.43 68.49 -8.85
N ASP A 133 -6.75 67.33 -8.27
CA ASP A 133 -7.93 67.10 -7.43
C ASP A 133 -7.53 66.93 -5.97
N GLY A 134 -8.32 67.52 -5.06
CA GLY A 134 -7.95 67.81 -3.67
C GLY A 134 -7.88 66.63 -2.69
N THR A 135 -7.51 65.43 -3.13
CA THR A 135 -7.28 64.26 -2.28
C THR A 135 -5.79 64.06 -2.03
N ALA A 136 -5.35 64.11 -0.77
CA ALA A 136 -4.01 63.69 -0.40
C ALA A 136 -3.85 62.17 -0.62
N GLU A 137 -2.74 61.75 -1.24
CA GLU A 137 -2.43 60.32 -1.35
C GLU A 137 -2.28 59.70 0.04
N VAL A 138 -3.12 58.71 0.35
CA VAL A 138 -3.06 57.96 1.61
C VAL A 138 -1.81 57.07 1.58
N PRO A 139 -0.89 57.16 2.57
CA PRO A 139 0.30 56.31 2.59
C PRO A 139 -0.05 54.83 2.69
N GLY A 140 0.28 54.05 1.66
CA GLY A 140 0.03 52.62 1.61
C GLY A 140 0.58 51.97 0.33
N GLU A 141 0.74 50.65 0.36
CA GLU A 141 1.12 49.88 -0.83
C GLU A 141 -0.13 49.47 -1.63
N VAL A 142 -0.10 49.64 -2.95
CA VAL A 142 -1.24 49.35 -3.82
C VAL A 142 -1.42 47.84 -3.96
N MET A 143 -2.47 47.30 -3.34
CA MET A 143 -2.86 45.89 -3.50
C MET A 143 -3.15 45.57 -4.97
N ARG A 144 -2.54 44.49 -5.48
CA ARG A 144 -2.65 44.04 -6.87
C ARG A 144 -2.83 42.51 -6.93
N GLY A 145 -3.29 42.01 -8.07
CA GLY A 145 -3.46 40.58 -8.30
C GLY A 145 -4.36 39.91 -7.26
N ALA A 146 -3.86 38.86 -6.60
CA ALA A 146 -4.59 38.11 -5.58
C ALA A 146 -5.12 39.00 -4.44
N SER A 147 -4.32 39.93 -3.92
CA SER A 147 -4.73 40.80 -2.81
C SER A 147 -5.89 41.72 -3.18
N ALA A 148 -5.89 42.27 -4.40
CA ALA A 148 -7.01 43.07 -4.91
C ALA A 148 -8.28 42.22 -5.10
N ARG A 149 -8.13 40.96 -5.51
CA ARG A 149 -9.26 40.02 -5.63
C ARG A 149 -9.81 39.57 -4.27
N ILE A 150 -8.97 39.51 -3.24
CA ILE A 150 -9.42 39.32 -1.85
C ILE A 150 -10.28 40.51 -1.39
N VAL A 151 -9.89 41.76 -1.69
CA VAL A 151 -10.70 42.95 -1.38
C VAL A 151 -12.09 42.85 -2.04
N ALA A 152 -12.15 42.66 -3.35
CA ALA A 152 -13.41 42.52 -4.08
C ALA A 152 -14.29 41.36 -3.56
N ASN A 153 -13.67 40.23 -3.19
CA ASN A 153 -14.39 39.10 -2.58
C ASN A 153 -14.94 39.46 -1.19
N MET A 154 -14.19 40.18 -0.35
CA MET A 154 -14.63 40.58 0.98
C MET A 154 -15.73 41.64 0.94
N GLU A 155 -15.65 42.60 0.01
CA GLU A 155 -16.70 43.57 -0.27
C GLU A 155 -17.99 42.87 -0.72
N ALA A 156 -17.93 41.97 -1.69
CA ALA A 156 -19.08 41.18 -2.13
C ALA A 156 -19.66 40.29 -1.00
N SER A 157 -18.83 39.82 -0.07
CA SER A 157 -19.31 39.07 1.10
C SER A 157 -20.20 39.88 2.05
N LEU A 158 -20.19 41.22 1.98
CA LEU A 158 -21.04 42.08 2.81
C LEU A 158 -22.53 41.98 2.45
N GLU A 159 -22.84 41.58 1.22
CA GLU A 159 -24.21 41.44 0.69
C GLU A 159 -24.91 40.13 1.10
N VAL A 160 -24.23 39.28 1.87
CA VAL A 160 -24.74 37.98 2.36
C VAL A 160 -25.14 38.10 3.84
N PRO A 161 -26.44 38.05 4.18
CA PRO A 161 -26.92 38.06 5.57
C PRO A 161 -26.65 36.73 6.26
N THR A 162 -25.41 36.54 6.70
CA THR A 162 -24.97 35.30 7.34
C THR A 162 -25.49 35.16 8.77
N ALA A 163 -25.96 33.97 9.12
CA ALA A 163 -26.02 33.50 10.50
C ALA A 163 -25.03 32.35 10.71
N THR A 164 -24.64 32.09 11.96
CA THR A 164 -23.67 31.04 12.29
C THR A 164 -24.21 30.13 13.40
N SER A 165 -24.04 28.83 13.19
CA SER A 165 -24.28 27.78 14.20
C SER A 165 -22.95 27.10 14.55
N PHE A 166 -22.85 26.60 15.77
CA PHE A 166 -21.63 26.02 16.35
C PHE A 166 -21.99 24.68 17.00
N ARG A 167 -21.10 23.70 16.90
CA ARG A 167 -21.20 22.42 17.61
C ARG A 167 -19.81 21.95 18.03
N GLU A 168 -19.69 21.53 19.27
CA GLU A 168 -18.53 20.80 19.75
C GLU A 168 -18.67 19.31 19.39
N VAL A 169 -17.66 18.73 18.77
CA VAL A 169 -17.67 17.37 18.21
C VAL A 169 -16.54 16.57 18.86
N PRO A 170 -16.83 15.41 19.50
CA PRO A 170 -15.80 14.55 20.07
C PRO A 170 -15.00 13.85 18.97
N ALA A 171 -13.68 13.83 19.11
CA ALA A 171 -12.78 13.35 18.07
C ALA A 171 -12.13 11.98 18.33
N LYS A 172 -12.37 11.34 19.48
CA LYS A 172 -11.71 10.07 19.87
C LYS A 172 -11.75 9.01 18.75
N LEU A 173 -12.92 8.72 18.19
CA LEU A 173 -13.07 7.72 17.13
C LEU A 173 -12.40 8.14 15.82
N LEU A 174 -12.47 9.43 15.49
CA LEU A 174 -11.80 10.01 14.33
C LEU A 174 -10.27 9.91 14.45
N GLU A 175 -9.69 10.13 15.63
CA GLU A 175 -8.26 9.90 15.89
C GLU A 175 -7.88 8.42 15.75
N VAL A 176 -8.70 7.52 16.30
CA VAL A 176 -8.45 6.06 16.31
C VAL A 176 -8.54 5.46 14.89
N ASN A 177 -9.65 5.65 14.18
CA ASN A 177 -9.80 5.10 12.82
C ASN A 177 -8.80 5.74 11.84
N ARG A 178 -8.46 7.02 12.01
CA ARG A 178 -7.36 7.65 11.25
C ARG A 178 -5.99 7.05 11.57
N ARG A 179 -5.73 6.63 12.83
CA ARG A 179 -4.48 5.93 13.22
C ARG A 179 -4.40 4.57 12.52
N VAL A 180 -5.50 3.81 12.49
CA VAL A 180 -5.60 2.51 11.80
C VAL A 180 -5.37 2.65 10.29
N ILE A 181 -6.08 3.55 9.60
CA ILE A 181 -5.92 3.77 8.15
C ILE A 181 -4.48 4.12 7.79
N ASN A 182 -3.88 5.10 8.48
CA ASN A 182 -2.52 5.52 8.15
C ASN A 182 -1.48 4.44 8.47
N GLY A 183 -1.69 3.62 9.51
CA GLY A 183 -0.84 2.47 9.79
C GLY A 183 -0.84 1.42 8.68
N TYR A 184 -1.98 1.23 7.98
CA TYR A 184 -2.07 0.37 6.80
C TYR A 184 -1.44 1.02 5.56
N LEU A 185 -1.78 2.27 5.26
CA LEU A 185 -1.29 2.97 4.06
C LEU A 185 0.24 3.10 4.03
N THR A 186 0.86 3.41 5.17
CA THR A 186 2.32 3.58 5.31
C THR A 186 3.13 2.34 4.89
N ARG A 187 2.54 1.14 4.97
CA ARG A 187 3.21 -0.14 4.65
C ARG A 187 2.77 -0.77 3.33
N THR A 188 1.85 -0.14 2.59
CA THR A 188 1.23 -0.76 1.39
C THR A 188 1.33 0.13 0.16
N ARG A 189 0.46 1.15 0.05
CA ARG A 189 0.34 2.00 -1.16
C ARG A 189 0.84 3.42 -0.97
N GLY A 190 1.35 3.76 0.20
CA GLY A 190 1.75 5.13 0.54
C GLY A 190 0.53 6.04 0.73
N GLY A 191 0.78 7.35 0.71
CA GLY A 191 -0.23 8.37 1.00
C GLY A 191 -0.63 8.45 2.48
N LYS A 192 -1.35 9.52 2.84
CA LYS A 192 -1.64 9.86 4.24
C LYS A 192 -2.96 10.58 4.40
N ILE A 193 -3.94 9.92 5.03
CA ILE A 193 -5.23 10.55 5.34
C ILE A 193 -5.03 11.63 6.42
N SER A 194 -5.45 12.86 6.11
CA SER A 194 -5.55 13.96 7.07
C SER A 194 -6.92 13.97 7.77
N PHE A 195 -7.04 14.70 8.88
CA PHE A 195 -8.36 14.94 9.50
C PHE A 195 -9.30 15.69 8.55
N THR A 196 -8.78 16.59 7.71
CA THR A 196 -9.57 17.37 6.75
C THR A 196 -10.22 16.51 5.67
N HIS A 197 -9.62 15.37 5.27
CA HIS A 197 -10.23 14.48 4.26
C HIS A 197 -11.49 13.82 4.84
N LEU A 198 -11.38 13.30 6.08
CA LEU A 198 -12.48 12.64 6.78
C LEU A 198 -13.60 13.63 7.14
N ILE A 199 -13.25 14.84 7.61
CA ILE A 199 -14.23 15.89 7.93
C ILE A 199 -14.88 16.45 6.65
N GLY A 200 -14.12 16.62 5.57
CA GLY A 200 -14.63 17.09 4.28
C GLY A 200 -15.61 16.10 3.63
N TYR A 201 -15.29 14.80 3.68
CA TYR A 201 -16.21 13.76 3.23
C TYR A 201 -17.47 13.70 4.14
N ALA A 202 -17.32 13.82 5.46
CA ALA A 202 -18.47 13.92 6.38
C ALA A 202 -19.36 15.14 6.10
N VAL A 203 -18.77 16.29 5.72
CA VAL A 203 -19.51 17.47 5.27
C VAL A 203 -20.29 17.18 3.99
N VAL A 204 -19.65 16.60 2.97
CA VAL A 204 -20.31 16.26 1.69
C VAL A 204 -21.47 15.29 1.90
N ARG A 205 -21.25 14.20 2.65
CA ARG A 205 -22.32 13.23 2.98
C ARG A 205 -23.44 13.86 3.82
N ALA A 206 -23.13 14.71 4.80
CA ALA A 206 -24.15 15.40 5.60
C ALA A 206 -25.02 16.37 4.78
N VAL A 207 -24.48 16.98 3.72
CA VAL A 207 -25.27 17.74 2.74
C VAL A 207 -26.09 16.77 1.88
N ALA A 208 -25.45 15.86 1.15
CA ALA A 208 -26.10 15.01 0.14
C ALA A 208 -27.17 14.08 0.73
N ASP A 209 -26.88 13.40 1.84
CA ASP A 209 -27.71 12.32 2.40
C ASP A 209 -28.78 12.80 3.38
N THR A 210 -28.75 14.06 3.82
CA THR A 210 -29.53 14.48 5.01
C THR A 210 -29.99 15.93 5.02
N VAL A 211 -29.16 16.89 4.60
CA VAL A 211 -29.57 18.30 4.53
C VAL A 211 -29.21 18.95 3.18
N PRO A 212 -29.81 18.51 2.04
CA PRO A 212 -29.44 19.02 0.71
C PRO A 212 -29.63 20.53 0.55
N ARG A 213 -30.50 21.14 1.37
CA ARG A 213 -30.71 22.60 1.37
C ARG A 213 -29.47 23.41 1.76
N MET A 214 -28.49 22.81 2.45
CA MET A 214 -27.20 23.43 2.71
C MET A 214 -26.37 23.64 1.42
N ASN A 215 -26.67 22.89 0.35
CA ASN A 215 -26.05 23.03 -0.97
C ASN A 215 -26.59 24.24 -1.76
N ASN A 216 -27.77 24.75 -1.41
CA ASN A 216 -28.48 25.77 -2.19
C ASN A 216 -27.83 27.15 -1.99
N SER A 217 -27.95 28.04 -2.98
CA SER A 217 -27.47 29.43 -2.83
C SER A 217 -28.49 30.48 -3.26
N TYR A 218 -28.32 31.70 -2.75
CA TYR A 218 -29.17 32.84 -3.10
C TYR A 218 -28.71 33.48 -4.41
N LEU A 219 -29.66 33.79 -5.29
CA LEU A 219 -29.44 34.60 -6.49
C LEU A 219 -30.62 35.57 -6.67
N GLU A 220 -30.34 36.80 -7.08
CA GLU A 220 -31.39 37.68 -7.61
C GLU A 220 -31.58 37.43 -9.11
N GLY A 221 -32.81 37.14 -9.53
CA GLY A 221 -33.11 36.88 -10.93
C GLY A 221 -33.01 38.13 -11.81
N PRO A 222 -32.92 37.99 -13.14
CA PRO A 222 -32.95 39.13 -14.08
C PRO A 222 -34.22 39.99 -13.99
N ASP A 223 -35.24 39.53 -13.27
CA ASP A 223 -36.49 40.21 -12.96
C ASP A 223 -36.50 40.93 -11.59
N GLY A 224 -35.34 41.08 -10.93
CA GLY A 224 -35.19 41.76 -9.65
C GLY A 224 -35.86 41.03 -8.48
N LYS A 225 -35.95 39.69 -8.56
CA LYS A 225 -36.63 38.86 -7.56
C LYS A 225 -35.68 37.88 -6.86
N PRO A 226 -35.81 37.69 -5.54
CA PRO A 226 -35.04 36.70 -4.79
C PRO A 226 -35.37 35.28 -5.26
N ARG A 227 -34.34 34.47 -5.51
CA ARG A 227 -34.45 33.06 -5.92
C ARG A 227 -33.47 32.21 -5.12
N MET A 228 -33.90 31.00 -4.75
CA MET A 228 -33.04 29.96 -4.21
C MET A 228 -32.62 29.05 -5.36
N VAL A 229 -31.33 29.00 -5.67
CA VAL A 229 -30.74 28.09 -6.65
C VAL A 229 -30.48 26.75 -5.97
N GLN A 230 -31.04 25.69 -6.53
CA GLN A 230 -30.72 24.32 -6.15
C GLN A 230 -29.61 23.81 -7.07
N HIS A 231 -28.50 23.37 -6.48
CA HIS A 231 -27.39 22.79 -7.22
C HIS A 231 -27.55 21.26 -7.25
N PRO A 232 -27.38 20.61 -8.42
CA PRO A 232 -27.69 19.18 -8.59
C PRO A 232 -26.66 18.26 -7.90
N THR A 233 -25.45 18.77 -7.67
CA THR A 233 -24.30 18.09 -7.07
C THR A 233 -23.61 19.04 -6.08
N VAL A 234 -22.70 18.52 -5.26
CA VAL A 234 -21.97 19.28 -4.22
C VAL A 234 -20.59 19.69 -4.73
N GLY A 235 -20.41 20.99 -5.01
CA GLY A 235 -19.10 21.57 -5.29
C GLY A 235 -18.41 21.99 -3.99
N LEU A 236 -17.49 21.16 -3.49
CA LEU A 236 -16.77 21.42 -2.24
C LEU A 236 -15.54 22.30 -2.47
N GLY A 237 -15.67 23.59 -2.15
CA GLY A 237 -14.54 24.51 -2.02
C GLY A 237 -13.65 24.14 -0.82
N LEU A 238 -12.34 24.07 -1.01
CA LEU A 238 -11.35 23.73 0.01
C LEU A 238 -10.42 24.92 0.26
N ALA A 239 -10.50 25.55 1.43
CA ALA A 239 -9.63 26.67 1.76
C ALA A 239 -8.22 26.19 2.14
N VAL A 240 -7.26 26.36 1.21
CA VAL A 240 -5.86 25.97 1.34
C VAL A 240 -5.00 27.22 1.59
N ASP A 241 -4.39 27.28 2.78
CA ASP A 241 -3.43 28.32 3.13
C ASP A 241 -2.03 27.97 2.61
N VAL A 242 -1.42 28.89 1.86
CA VAL A 242 -0.09 28.72 1.23
C VAL A 242 0.85 29.80 1.74
N GLU A 243 1.85 29.39 2.52
CA GLU A 243 2.97 30.24 2.92
C GLU A 243 4.03 30.28 1.82
N LYS A 244 4.45 31.50 1.45
CA LYS A 244 5.50 31.74 0.45
C LYS A 244 6.86 31.89 1.12
N LYS A 245 7.93 31.84 0.30
CA LYS A 245 9.33 31.99 0.73
C LYS A 245 9.67 33.34 1.39
N ASP A 246 8.78 34.33 1.31
CA ASP A 246 8.89 35.64 1.96
C ASP A 246 8.12 35.72 3.31
N GLY A 247 7.52 34.61 3.76
CA GLY A 247 6.66 34.56 4.95
C GLY A 247 5.24 35.11 4.74
N SER A 248 4.91 35.63 3.54
CA SER A 248 3.54 36.01 3.23
C SER A 248 2.67 34.78 2.97
N ARG A 249 1.44 34.82 3.46
CA ARG A 249 0.44 33.77 3.24
C ARG A 249 -0.56 34.17 2.15
N THR A 250 -1.15 33.18 1.49
CA THR A 250 -2.19 33.40 0.47
C THR A 250 -3.16 32.22 0.48
N LEU A 251 -4.43 32.54 0.70
CA LEU A 251 -5.50 31.56 0.75
C LEU A 251 -6.07 31.32 -0.65
N PHE A 252 -6.09 30.06 -1.07
CA PHE A 252 -6.80 29.61 -2.28
C PHE A 252 -8.03 28.79 -1.89
N VAL A 253 -9.08 28.82 -2.71
CA VAL A 253 -10.28 27.99 -2.51
C VAL A 253 -10.62 27.24 -3.81
N PRO A 254 -9.79 26.26 -4.23
CA PRO A 254 -10.15 25.35 -5.32
C PRO A 254 -11.33 24.44 -4.94
N VAL A 255 -11.98 23.83 -5.93
CA VAL A 255 -13.27 23.13 -5.78
C VAL A 255 -13.17 21.67 -6.22
N ILE A 256 -13.50 20.73 -5.33
CA ILE A 256 -13.85 19.36 -5.76
C ILE A 256 -15.25 19.42 -6.37
N LYS A 257 -15.33 19.23 -7.69
CA LYS A 257 -16.59 19.15 -8.43
C LYS A 257 -17.27 17.81 -8.17
N ASP A 258 -18.60 17.81 -8.16
CA ASP A 258 -19.46 16.62 -8.05
C ASP A 258 -19.09 15.67 -6.88
N ALA A 259 -18.67 16.25 -5.75
CA ALA A 259 -18.02 15.54 -4.65
C ALA A 259 -18.91 14.48 -3.97
N ASP A 260 -20.23 14.63 -4.07
CA ASP A 260 -21.25 13.70 -3.58
C ASP A 260 -21.37 12.42 -4.42
N THR A 261 -20.93 12.45 -5.67
CA THR A 261 -20.91 11.29 -6.58
C THR A 261 -19.71 10.36 -6.35
N LEU A 262 -18.70 10.82 -5.61
CA LEU A 262 -17.46 10.11 -5.35
C LEU A 262 -17.57 9.21 -4.11
N ASP A 263 -16.93 8.04 -4.17
CA ASP A 263 -16.59 7.31 -2.95
C ASP A 263 -15.42 7.99 -2.22
N PHE A 264 -15.04 7.52 -1.03
CA PHE A 264 -13.95 8.15 -0.28
C PHE A 264 -12.59 8.11 -1.01
N ARG A 265 -12.35 7.13 -1.88
CA ARG A 265 -11.08 7.01 -2.61
C ARG A 265 -11.02 7.98 -3.78
N GLY A 266 -12.11 8.12 -4.55
CA GLY A 266 -12.27 9.16 -5.57
C GLY A 266 -12.21 10.56 -4.97
N PHE A 267 -12.89 10.78 -3.84
CA PHE A 267 -12.84 12.04 -3.09
C PHE A 267 -11.41 12.37 -2.63
N TRP A 268 -10.68 11.42 -2.06
CA TRP A 268 -9.30 11.63 -1.62
C TRP A 268 -8.36 11.89 -2.80
N GLY A 269 -8.49 11.17 -3.92
CA GLY A 269 -7.71 11.44 -5.14
C GLY A 269 -7.93 12.87 -5.66
N ALA A 270 -9.20 13.27 -5.84
CA ALA A 270 -9.55 14.62 -6.26
C ALA A 270 -9.08 15.71 -5.27
N TYR A 271 -9.08 15.42 -3.97
CA TYR A 271 -8.51 16.30 -2.94
C TYR A 271 -7.01 16.50 -3.15
N GLU A 272 -6.23 15.43 -3.25
CA GLU A 272 -4.77 15.52 -3.39
C GLU A 272 -4.35 16.15 -4.72
N ASP A 273 -5.07 15.92 -5.81
CA ASP A 273 -4.82 16.60 -7.10
C ASP A 273 -5.01 18.11 -7.01
N LEU A 274 -6.00 18.59 -6.26
CA LEU A 274 -6.15 20.03 -6.00
C LEU A 274 -5.01 20.55 -5.11
N ILE A 275 -4.61 19.84 -4.05
CA ILE A 275 -3.45 20.21 -3.22
C ILE A 275 -2.15 20.24 -4.04
N ARG A 276 -1.97 19.29 -4.96
CA ARG A 276 -0.85 19.21 -5.91
C ARG A 276 -0.86 20.41 -6.86
N LYS A 277 -2.00 20.75 -7.46
CA LYS A 277 -2.16 21.97 -8.29
C LYS A 277 -1.88 23.25 -7.50
N VAL A 278 -2.35 23.37 -6.25
CA VAL A 278 -2.06 24.51 -5.36
C VAL A 278 -0.55 24.63 -5.13
N ARG A 279 0.10 23.57 -4.65
CA ARG A 279 1.54 23.56 -4.31
C ARG A 279 2.44 23.80 -5.52
N SER A 280 2.07 23.29 -6.69
CA SER A 280 2.81 23.49 -7.95
C SER A 280 2.44 24.78 -8.69
N ASN A 281 1.52 25.60 -8.16
CA ASN A 281 0.99 26.80 -8.81
C ASN A 281 0.45 26.53 -10.23
N LYS A 282 -0.20 25.37 -10.42
CA LYS A 282 -0.85 24.93 -11.67
C LYS A 282 -2.39 25.10 -11.67
N LEU A 283 -2.96 25.88 -10.74
CA LEU A 283 -4.40 26.15 -10.70
C LEU A 283 -4.87 26.99 -11.89
N THR A 284 -5.97 26.57 -12.51
CA THR A 284 -6.67 27.26 -13.59
C THR A 284 -7.88 28.04 -13.06
N PRO A 285 -8.49 28.95 -13.85
CA PRO A 285 -9.73 29.61 -13.46
C PRO A 285 -10.91 28.64 -13.22
N ASP A 286 -10.90 27.47 -13.87
CA ASP A 286 -11.96 26.46 -13.74
C ASP A 286 -11.88 25.67 -12.42
N ASP A 287 -10.68 25.53 -11.84
CA ASP A 287 -10.48 24.92 -10.52
C ASP A 287 -11.15 25.72 -9.39
N PHE A 288 -11.55 26.98 -9.62
CA PHE A 288 -12.28 27.82 -8.66
C PHE A 288 -13.79 27.91 -8.94
N ALA A 289 -14.29 27.26 -10.00
CA ALA A 289 -15.68 27.36 -10.42
C ALA A 289 -16.59 26.31 -9.76
N GLY A 290 -17.86 26.66 -9.55
CA GLY A 290 -18.89 25.71 -9.10
C GLY A 290 -18.94 25.40 -7.59
N ALA A 291 -18.21 26.13 -6.75
CA ALA A 291 -18.32 25.96 -5.30
C ALA A 291 -19.73 26.32 -4.79
N SER A 292 -20.40 25.37 -4.16
CA SER A 292 -21.69 25.54 -3.46
C SER A 292 -21.53 25.54 -1.94
N VAL A 293 -20.55 24.77 -1.44
CA VAL A 293 -20.21 24.57 -0.02
C VAL A 293 -18.70 24.76 0.13
N THR A 294 -18.24 25.49 1.15
CA THR A 294 -16.79 25.65 1.42
C THR A 294 -16.40 25.03 2.76
N LEU A 295 -15.22 24.41 2.85
CA LEU A 295 -14.57 23.95 4.08
C LEU A 295 -13.30 24.78 4.34
N THR A 296 -13.08 25.19 5.59
CA THR A 296 -11.84 25.84 6.04
C THR A 296 -11.35 25.31 7.38
N ASN A 297 -10.03 25.12 7.52
CA ASN A 297 -9.42 24.49 8.71
C ASN A 297 -8.32 25.38 9.36
N PRO A 298 -8.69 26.50 10.00
CA PRO A 298 -7.79 27.29 10.84
C PRO A 298 -7.44 26.58 12.17
N GLY A 299 -8.08 25.47 12.51
CA GLY A 299 -7.69 24.62 13.64
C GLY A 299 -6.24 24.15 13.60
N THR A 300 -5.66 24.06 12.40
CA THR A 300 -4.24 23.77 12.14
C THR A 300 -3.27 24.78 12.79
N ILE A 301 -3.69 26.03 12.99
CA ILE A 301 -2.92 27.09 13.67
C ILE A 301 -3.45 27.39 15.09
N GLY A 302 -4.18 26.44 15.68
CA GLY A 302 -4.67 26.52 17.07
C GLY A 302 -5.94 27.38 17.26
N THR A 303 -6.57 27.85 16.19
CA THR A 303 -7.85 28.59 16.26
C THR A 303 -8.96 27.68 16.81
N VAL A 304 -9.54 28.02 17.97
CA VAL A 304 -10.59 27.22 18.62
C VAL A 304 -11.87 27.15 17.77
N GLN A 305 -12.31 28.29 17.24
CA GLN A 305 -13.49 28.41 16.39
C GLN A 305 -13.30 29.55 15.40
N SER A 306 -13.95 29.46 14.23
CA SER A 306 -13.90 30.50 13.21
C SER A 306 -15.31 30.82 12.69
N VAL A 307 -15.54 32.10 12.38
CA VAL A 307 -16.76 32.60 11.73
C VAL A 307 -16.34 33.18 10.37
N PRO A 308 -16.05 32.33 9.37
CA PRO A 308 -15.57 32.78 8.07
C PRO A 308 -16.69 33.47 7.28
N ARG A 309 -16.32 34.48 6.47
CA ARG A 309 -17.26 35.15 5.56
C ARG A 309 -17.75 34.17 4.49
N LEU A 310 -19.07 34.06 4.33
CA LEU A 310 -19.67 33.33 3.22
C LEU A 310 -19.60 34.16 1.93
N MET A 311 -19.27 33.52 0.82
CA MET A 311 -19.22 34.15 -0.50
C MET A 311 -20.60 34.13 -1.18
N PRO A 312 -20.98 35.17 -1.95
CA PRO A 312 -22.15 35.11 -2.82
C PRO A 312 -22.08 33.90 -3.76
N GLY A 313 -23.23 33.28 -4.02
CA GLY A 313 -23.33 32.06 -4.82
C GLY A 313 -23.10 30.75 -4.05
N GLN A 314 -22.72 30.80 -2.77
CA GLN A 314 -22.61 29.63 -1.87
C GLN A 314 -23.76 29.58 -0.84
N GLY A 315 -24.03 28.39 -0.30
CA GLY A 315 -25.02 28.19 0.77
C GLY A 315 -24.43 28.26 2.18
N VAL A 316 -23.30 27.58 2.39
CA VAL A 316 -22.63 27.47 3.68
C VAL A 316 -21.11 27.38 3.56
N ILE A 317 -20.43 27.96 4.53
CA ILE A 317 -19.00 27.76 4.78
C ILE A 317 -18.79 27.15 6.17
N VAL A 318 -18.05 26.04 6.21
CA VAL A 318 -17.81 25.20 7.38
C VAL A 318 -16.43 25.49 7.95
N GLY A 319 -16.36 25.94 9.20
CA GLY A 319 -15.11 26.19 9.91
C GLY A 319 -14.74 25.02 10.83
N VAL A 320 -13.54 24.47 10.67
CA VAL A 320 -12.97 23.44 11.54
C VAL A 320 -12.00 24.08 12.53
N GLY A 321 -12.38 24.02 13.81
CA GLY A 321 -11.56 24.45 14.94
C GLY A 321 -10.44 23.47 15.30
N ARG A 322 -9.59 23.86 16.24
CA ARG A 322 -8.45 23.05 16.70
C ARG A 322 -8.92 21.72 17.30
N LEU A 323 -8.13 20.67 17.09
CA LEU A 323 -8.31 19.36 17.70
C LEU A 323 -7.50 19.29 19.01
N ASP A 324 -8.16 19.44 20.14
CA ASP A 324 -7.51 19.54 21.46
C ASP A 324 -8.47 19.14 22.59
N TYR A 325 -7.98 18.99 23.83
CA TYR A 325 -8.86 18.84 24.99
C TYR A 325 -9.61 20.14 25.30
N PRO A 326 -10.81 20.07 25.93
CA PRO A 326 -11.51 21.26 26.41
C PRO A 326 -10.63 22.07 27.37
N ALA A 327 -10.75 23.41 27.35
CA ALA A 327 -9.81 24.30 28.03
C ALA A 327 -9.67 24.08 29.55
N ALA A 328 -10.69 23.51 30.21
CA ALA A 328 -10.64 23.12 31.62
C ALA A 328 -9.65 21.97 31.94
N PHE A 329 -9.22 21.23 30.93
CA PHE A 329 -8.28 20.10 31.00
C PHE A 329 -6.92 20.41 30.35
N ALA A 330 -6.67 21.68 29.98
CA ALA A 330 -5.41 22.09 29.37
C ALA A 330 -4.26 21.97 30.39
N GLY A 331 -3.24 21.17 30.06
CA GLY A 331 -2.11 20.90 30.95
C GLY A 331 -2.39 19.89 32.07
N SER A 332 -3.54 19.22 32.07
CA SER A 332 -3.78 18.04 32.92
C SER A 332 -2.85 16.87 32.54
N ASP A 333 -2.53 16.02 33.51
CA ASP A 333 -1.77 14.80 33.30
C ASP A 333 -2.47 13.87 32.29
N PRO A 334 -1.78 13.42 31.20
CA PRO A 334 -2.33 12.47 30.24
C PRO A 334 -2.84 11.15 30.83
N GLN A 335 -2.27 10.65 31.93
CA GLN A 335 -2.74 9.42 32.58
C GLN A 335 -4.08 9.65 33.27
N ALA A 336 -4.23 10.73 34.05
CA ALA A 336 -5.51 11.16 34.61
C ALA A 336 -6.58 11.42 33.53
N LEU A 337 -6.22 11.99 32.38
CA LEU A 337 -7.15 12.19 31.25
C LEU A 337 -7.64 10.86 30.65
N ALA A 338 -6.77 9.85 30.56
CA ALA A 338 -7.12 8.51 30.11
C ALA A 338 -7.98 7.76 31.13
N GLU A 339 -7.68 7.85 32.42
CA GLU A 339 -8.51 7.29 33.50
C GLU A 339 -9.94 7.87 33.46
N MET A 340 -10.07 9.19 33.36
CA MET A 340 -11.36 9.90 33.22
C MET A 340 -12.09 9.67 31.87
N GLY A 341 -11.51 8.91 30.94
CA GLY A 341 -12.14 8.60 29.65
C GLY A 341 -12.36 9.83 28.76
N LEU A 342 -11.51 10.87 28.86
CA LEU A 342 -11.74 12.12 28.15
C LEU A 342 -11.35 12.05 26.66
N SER A 343 -12.18 12.69 25.83
CA SER A 343 -11.92 12.90 24.41
C SER A 343 -11.32 14.28 24.16
N LYS A 344 -10.45 14.40 23.16
CA LYS A 344 -10.28 15.68 22.47
C LYS A 344 -11.57 16.04 21.74
N VAL A 345 -11.77 17.34 21.54
CA VAL A 345 -12.91 17.91 20.82
C VAL A 345 -12.41 18.80 19.68
N MET A 346 -13.30 19.11 18.75
CA MET A 346 -13.17 20.22 17.82
C MET A 346 -14.48 21.01 17.77
N THR A 347 -14.41 22.33 17.62
CA THR A 347 -15.60 23.10 17.25
C THR A 347 -15.78 23.05 15.74
N VAL A 348 -16.93 22.55 15.27
CA VAL A 348 -17.35 22.68 13.87
C VAL A 348 -18.36 23.83 13.81
N THR A 349 -18.08 24.81 12.95
CA THR A 349 -18.95 25.97 12.72
C THR A 349 -19.59 25.88 11.34
N SER A 350 -20.81 26.40 11.22
CA SER A 350 -21.58 26.47 9.98
C SER A 350 -22.06 27.90 9.83
N THR A 351 -21.45 28.67 8.93
CA THR A 351 -21.89 30.04 8.60
C THR A 351 -22.62 30.02 7.26
N TYR A 352 -23.91 30.35 7.27
CA TYR A 352 -24.87 30.07 6.19
C TYR A 352 -25.68 31.32 5.84
N ASP A 353 -26.18 31.39 4.60
CA ASP A 353 -27.07 32.46 4.15
C ASP A 353 -28.46 32.30 4.79
N HIS A 354 -28.79 33.18 5.75
CA HIS A 354 -30.03 33.08 6.51
C HIS A 354 -31.27 33.46 5.69
N ARG A 355 -31.11 33.94 4.44
CA ARG A 355 -32.21 34.15 3.48
C ARG A 355 -32.82 32.83 2.99
N ILE A 356 -32.04 31.75 2.97
CA ILE A 356 -32.43 30.47 2.31
C ILE A 356 -32.28 29.22 3.20
N ILE A 357 -31.40 29.27 4.20
CA ILE A 357 -31.13 28.18 5.16
C ILE A 357 -31.56 28.65 6.56
N GLN A 358 -32.34 27.83 7.26
CA GLN A 358 -32.79 28.11 8.62
C GLN A 358 -31.79 27.61 9.66
N GLY A 359 -31.73 28.26 10.82
CA GLY A 359 -30.85 27.83 11.92
C GLY A 359 -31.12 26.40 12.43
N ALA A 360 -32.34 25.89 12.28
CA ALA A 360 -32.66 24.48 12.56
C ALA A 360 -32.04 23.51 11.54
N GLU A 361 -31.97 23.89 10.26
CA GLU A 361 -31.36 23.10 9.18
C GLU A 361 -29.84 23.06 9.34
N SER A 362 -29.22 24.21 9.66
CA SER A 362 -27.80 24.31 10.01
C SER A 362 -27.45 23.55 11.29
N GLY A 363 -28.32 23.57 12.30
CA GLY A 363 -28.16 22.79 13.53
C GLY A 363 -28.28 21.28 13.32
N LEU A 364 -29.15 20.83 12.41
CA LEU A 364 -29.28 19.44 11.97
C LEU A 364 -28.07 19.00 11.14
N PHE A 365 -27.58 19.85 10.24
CA PHE A 365 -26.38 19.60 9.44
C PHE A 365 -25.14 19.39 10.34
N LEU A 366 -24.91 20.26 11.33
CA LEU A 366 -23.85 20.06 12.31
C LEU A 366 -24.06 18.79 13.16
N LYS A 367 -25.30 18.47 13.57
CA LYS A 367 -25.63 17.21 14.25
C LYS A 367 -25.24 16.01 13.39
N ARG A 368 -25.52 16.06 12.08
CA ARG A 368 -25.23 15.00 11.13
C ARG A 368 -23.73 14.78 10.93
N ILE A 369 -22.93 15.86 10.84
CA ILE A 369 -21.47 15.76 10.79
C ILE A 369 -20.93 15.07 12.06
N GLN A 370 -21.43 15.43 13.25
CA GLN A 370 -21.06 14.73 14.48
C GLN A 370 -21.40 13.24 14.39
N GLU A 371 -22.62 12.89 13.99
CA GLU A 371 -23.09 11.50 13.91
C GLU A 371 -22.20 10.63 13.00
N LEU A 372 -21.89 11.13 11.80
CA LEU A 372 -20.97 10.46 10.85
C LEU A 372 -19.56 10.31 11.43
N LEU A 373 -19.01 11.37 12.04
CA LEU A 373 -17.67 11.32 12.67
C LEU A 373 -17.63 10.42 13.93
N THR A 374 -18.78 10.13 14.56
CA THR A 374 -18.95 9.10 15.59
C THR A 374 -19.34 7.72 15.04
N GLY A 375 -19.39 7.53 13.72
CA GLY A 375 -19.55 6.22 13.08
C GLY A 375 -20.97 5.83 12.64
N ALA A 376 -21.92 6.78 12.58
CA ALA A 376 -23.25 6.50 12.03
C ALA A 376 -23.20 5.99 10.57
N ASP A 377 -24.18 5.17 10.20
CA ASP A 377 -24.38 4.62 8.85
C ASP A 377 -23.14 3.92 8.24
N ASP A 378 -22.34 3.28 9.10
CA ASP A 378 -21.08 2.62 8.74
C ASP A 378 -20.09 3.56 8.02
N PHE A 379 -20.06 4.84 8.38
CA PHE A 379 -19.20 5.86 7.75
C PHE A 379 -17.73 5.40 7.64
N TYR A 380 -17.17 4.83 8.71
CA TYR A 380 -15.79 4.34 8.71
C TYR A 380 -15.61 3.00 7.98
N GLY A 381 -16.57 2.06 8.01
CA GLY A 381 -16.47 0.83 7.22
C GLY A 381 -16.58 1.09 5.72
N GLN A 382 -17.41 2.04 5.29
CA GLN A 382 -17.44 2.53 3.91
C GLN A 382 -16.07 3.12 3.49
N ILE A 383 -15.46 3.95 4.34
CA ILE A 383 -14.11 4.49 4.10
C ILE A 383 -13.06 3.38 4.02
N PHE A 384 -13.09 2.41 4.93
CA PHE A 384 -12.15 1.28 4.94
C PHE A 384 -12.29 0.43 3.67
N ARG A 385 -13.52 0.09 3.26
CA ARG A 385 -13.78 -0.67 2.02
C ARG A 385 -13.33 0.10 0.76
N ALA A 386 -13.58 1.42 0.67
CA ALA A 386 -13.14 2.24 -0.46
C ALA A 386 -11.60 2.33 -0.58
N LEU A 387 -10.89 2.40 0.55
CA LEU A 387 -9.43 2.37 0.59
C LEU A 387 -8.83 0.97 0.39
N GLY A 388 -9.62 -0.09 0.62
CA GLY A 388 -9.17 -1.49 0.63
C GLY A 388 -8.44 -1.87 1.92
N VAL A 389 -8.78 -1.26 3.06
CA VAL A 389 -8.22 -1.61 4.37
C VAL A 389 -8.78 -2.98 4.81
N PRO A 390 -7.93 -3.99 5.09
CA PRO A 390 -8.33 -5.38 5.33
C PRO A 390 -8.79 -5.64 6.77
N TYR A 391 -9.34 -4.63 7.44
CA TYR A 391 -9.68 -4.66 8.86
C TYR A 391 -11.11 -4.14 9.08
N THR A 392 -11.75 -4.55 10.17
CA THR A 392 -13.01 -3.94 10.59
C THR A 392 -12.76 -2.55 11.19
N ALA A 393 -13.62 -1.58 10.89
CA ALA A 393 -13.56 -0.24 11.48
C ALA A 393 -13.82 -0.30 13.00
N VAL A 394 -13.14 0.56 13.76
CA VAL A 394 -13.40 0.70 15.20
C VAL A 394 -14.71 1.46 15.39
N ASN A 395 -15.52 1.03 16.37
CA ASN A 395 -16.85 1.54 16.66
C ASN A 395 -16.88 2.48 17.88
N TRP A 396 -17.88 3.36 17.96
CA TRP A 396 -18.16 4.14 19.16
C TRP A 396 -18.87 3.28 20.20
N LEU A 397 -18.20 3.03 21.33
CA LEU A 397 -18.77 2.35 22.50
C LEU A 397 -18.69 3.28 23.71
N SER A 398 -19.61 3.13 24.66
CA SER A 398 -19.55 3.82 25.96
C SER A 398 -18.40 3.29 26.80
N ASP A 399 -17.77 4.14 27.60
CA ASP A 399 -16.78 3.71 28.59
C ASP A 399 -17.44 3.01 29.78
N ASP A 400 -16.88 1.89 30.22
CA ASP A 400 -17.22 1.22 31.48
C ASP A 400 -15.97 1.20 32.38
N ASN A 401 -15.68 2.33 33.03
CA ASN A 401 -14.54 2.49 33.93
C ASN A 401 -14.97 3.13 35.26
N PRO A 402 -15.63 2.37 36.15
CA PRO A 402 -16.09 2.89 37.44
C PRO A 402 -14.90 3.23 38.36
N VAL A 403 -14.71 4.53 38.60
CA VAL A 403 -13.57 5.11 39.34
C VAL A 403 -13.31 4.42 40.70
N ASP A 404 -14.36 4.10 41.45
CA ASP A 404 -14.28 3.51 42.81
C ASP A 404 -14.35 1.96 42.84
N LYS A 405 -13.85 1.26 41.81
CA LYS A 405 -13.81 -0.23 41.80
C LYS A 405 -12.49 -0.82 41.31
N GLU A 406 -11.59 -1.12 42.25
CA GLU A 406 -10.43 -2.00 42.05
C GLU A 406 -10.77 -3.29 41.27
N HIS A 407 -11.93 -3.90 41.56
CA HIS A 407 -12.39 -5.10 40.85
C HIS A 407 -12.51 -4.90 39.33
N ALA A 408 -13.05 -3.77 38.87
CA ALA A 408 -13.23 -3.50 37.44
C ALA A 408 -11.87 -3.25 36.74
N ARG A 409 -10.92 -2.63 37.46
CA ARG A 409 -9.53 -2.46 36.99
C ARG A 409 -8.84 -3.81 36.82
N LEU A 410 -8.99 -4.71 37.79
CA LEU A 410 -8.45 -6.08 37.75
C LEU A 410 -9.12 -6.95 36.67
N GLU A 411 -10.43 -6.80 36.48
CA GLU A 411 -11.20 -7.52 35.46
C GLU A 411 -10.76 -7.14 34.04
N LYS A 412 -10.68 -5.83 33.74
CA LYS A 412 -10.07 -5.34 32.49
C LYS A 412 -8.62 -5.81 32.31
N HIS A 413 -7.86 -5.95 33.41
CA HIS A 413 -6.49 -6.45 33.36
C HIS A 413 -6.41 -7.94 32.96
N MET A 414 -7.28 -8.78 33.52
CA MET A 414 -7.42 -10.18 33.12
C MET A 414 -7.86 -10.29 31.66
N HIS A 415 -8.78 -9.42 31.22
CA HIS A 415 -9.22 -9.34 29.84
C HIS A 415 -8.11 -8.95 28.86
N VAL A 416 -7.24 -7.99 29.20
CA VAL A 416 -6.06 -7.66 28.38
C VAL A 416 -5.08 -8.84 28.30
N GLN A 417 -4.86 -9.56 29.38
CA GLN A 417 -4.02 -10.78 29.38
C GLN A 417 -4.65 -11.92 28.54
N THR A 418 -5.98 -12.08 28.57
CA THR A 418 -6.70 -12.97 27.65
C THR A 418 -6.50 -12.54 26.20
N LEU A 419 -6.61 -11.24 25.90
CA LEU A 419 -6.50 -10.70 24.54
C LEU A 419 -5.08 -10.82 23.97
N ILE A 420 -4.03 -10.68 24.80
CA ILE A 420 -2.63 -11.01 24.44
C ILE A 420 -2.54 -12.48 24.00
N ASN A 421 -3.04 -13.39 24.83
CA ASN A 421 -3.01 -14.82 24.51
C ASN A 421 -3.80 -15.12 23.23
N GLN A 422 -4.95 -14.49 23.01
CA GLN A 422 -5.73 -14.74 21.80
C GLN A 422 -5.06 -14.21 20.53
N HIS A 423 -4.38 -13.05 20.55
CA HIS A 423 -3.58 -12.63 19.40
C HIS A 423 -2.46 -13.64 19.07
N ARG A 424 -1.80 -14.21 20.09
CA ARG A 424 -0.78 -15.26 19.93
C ARG A 424 -1.33 -16.61 19.43
N VAL A 425 -2.57 -16.96 19.80
CA VAL A 425 -3.21 -18.26 19.47
C VAL A 425 -4.03 -18.19 18.17
N ARG A 426 -4.58 -17.03 17.81
CA ARG A 426 -5.59 -16.86 16.75
C ARG A 426 -5.34 -15.69 15.79
N GLY A 427 -4.35 -14.82 16.01
CA GLY A 427 -4.16 -13.59 15.22
C GLY A 427 -4.08 -13.83 13.70
N HIS A 428 -3.50 -14.97 13.31
CA HIS A 428 -3.44 -15.48 11.95
C HIS A 428 -4.80 -15.62 11.23
N LEU A 429 -5.92 -15.73 11.97
CA LEU A 429 -7.28 -15.78 11.42
C LEU A 429 -7.80 -14.41 10.92
N ILE A 430 -7.13 -13.31 11.30
CA ILE A 430 -7.46 -11.94 10.84
C ILE A 430 -6.24 -11.24 10.18
N ALA A 431 -5.25 -12.02 9.77
CA ALA A 431 -4.10 -11.55 9.01
C ALA A 431 -4.47 -11.25 7.54
N ASP A 432 -3.84 -10.23 6.97
CA ASP A 432 -4.02 -9.79 5.57
C ASP A 432 -3.21 -10.70 4.63
N LEU A 433 -3.63 -11.97 4.55
CA LEU A 433 -2.89 -13.05 3.87
C LEU A 433 -3.26 -13.21 2.39
N ASP A 434 -4.53 -13.02 2.01
CA ASP A 434 -5.02 -13.25 0.65
C ASP A 434 -4.70 -12.05 -0.27
N PRO A 435 -3.84 -12.20 -1.31
CA PRO A 435 -3.58 -11.12 -2.25
C PRO A 435 -4.83 -10.69 -3.03
N LEU A 436 -5.81 -11.56 -3.24
CA LEU A 436 -6.99 -11.27 -4.05
C LEU A 436 -8.05 -10.45 -3.29
N ALA A 437 -7.97 -10.42 -1.95
CA ALA A 437 -8.93 -9.83 -1.02
C ALA A 437 -10.39 -10.15 -1.43
N TRP A 438 -10.69 -11.45 -1.61
CA TRP A 438 -11.97 -11.89 -2.17
C TRP A 438 -13.06 -12.11 -1.12
N LYS A 439 -12.68 -12.36 0.13
CA LYS A 439 -13.57 -12.36 1.31
C LYS A 439 -13.58 -10.95 1.94
N GLU A 440 -14.70 -10.52 2.51
CA GLU A 440 -14.72 -9.25 3.28
C GLU A 440 -14.04 -9.45 4.66
N PRO A 441 -13.32 -8.43 5.19
CA PRO A 441 -12.71 -8.50 6.51
C PRO A 441 -13.71 -8.74 7.65
N HIS A 442 -13.51 -9.82 8.39
CA HIS A 442 -14.33 -10.18 9.55
C HIS A 442 -13.50 -10.15 10.84
N MET A 443 -13.96 -9.41 11.86
CA MET A 443 -13.34 -9.43 13.18
C MET A 443 -13.75 -10.71 13.93
N HIS A 444 -12.80 -11.62 14.13
CA HIS A 444 -13.01 -12.80 14.96
C HIS A 444 -13.31 -12.37 16.41
N SER A 445 -14.36 -12.91 17.03
CA SER A 445 -14.86 -12.45 18.34
C SER A 445 -13.82 -12.52 19.46
N GLU A 446 -13.02 -13.59 19.52
CA GLU A 446 -11.92 -13.75 20.49
C GLU A 446 -10.75 -12.75 20.29
N LEU A 447 -10.78 -11.92 19.24
CA LEU A 447 -9.77 -10.88 18.94
C LEU A 447 -10.33 -9.45 19.00
N ASP A 448 -11.66 -9.29 19.09
CA ASP A 448 -12.28 -7.98 19.29
C ASP A 448 -12.13 -7.53 20.75
N PRO A 449 -11.49 -6.39 21.06
CA PRO A 449 -11.47 -5.82 22.41
C PRO A 449 -12.88 -5.64 23.00
N ALA A 450 -13.90 -5.37 22.16
CA ALA A 450 -15.27 -5.14 22.60
C ALA A 450 -15.92 -6.40 23.22
N THR A 451 -15.56 -7.60 22.79
CA THR A 451 -15.97 -8.88 23.40
C THR A 451 -15.61 -8.95 24.88
N TYR A 452 -14.53 -8.25 25.27
CA TYR A 452 -14.00 -8.21 26.62
C TYR A 452 -14.29 -6.89 27.36
N GLY A 453 -15.23 -6.08 26.87
CA GLY A 453 -15.56 -4.78 27.47
C GLY A 453 -14.44 -3.74 27.39
N LEU A 454 -13.45 -3.94 26.52
CA LEU A 454 -12.38 -2.98 26.25
C LEU A 454 -12.78 -2.10 25.05
N THR A 455 -12.61 -0.79 25.21
CA THR A 455 -13.24 0.21 24.34
C THR A 455 -12.23 1.21 23.78
N ILE A 456 -12.69 2.14 22.94
CA ILE A 456 -11.86 3.26 22.45
C ILE A 456 -11.27 4.12 23.58
N TRP A 457 -11.87 4.10 24.77
CA TRP A 457 -11.44 4.86 25.94
C TRP A 457 -10.23 4.24 26.61
N ASP A 458 -10.20 2.90 26.67
CA ASP A 458 -9.12 2.10 27.25
C ASP A 458 -7.81 2.18 26.46
N LEU A 459 -7.84 2.56 25.17
CA LEU A 459 -6.67 2.62 24.28
C LEU A 459 -5.51 3.50 24.79
N GLU A 460 -5.78 4.47 25.67
CA GLU A 460 -4.74 5.34 26.25
C GLU A 460 -4.45 5.01 27.73
N ARG A 461 -5.10 3.99 28.30
CA ARG A 461 -4.88 3.48 29.67
C ARG A 461 -3.78 2.41 29.68
N GLU A 462 -3.02 2.35 30.77
CA GLU A 462 -1.90 1.41 30.93
C GLU A 462 -2.31 0.07 31.54
N PHE A 463 -1.72 -1.01 31.03
CA PHE A 463 -1.91 -2.38 31.52
C PHE A 463 -0.53 -3.06 31.68
N LEU A 464 -0.43 -4.12 32.50
CA LEU A 464 0.78 -4.96 32.49
C LEU A 464 0.75 -5.85 31.24
N THR A 465 1.91 -6.00 30.62
CA THR A 465 2.09 -6.66 29.32
C THR A 465 2.87 -7.97 29.39
N THR A 466 3.27 -8.39 30.60
CA THR A 466 3.93 -9.69 30.87
C THR A 466 5.09 -10.01 29.90
N GLY A 467 5.85 -8.97 29.53
CA GLY A 467 7.04 -9.04 28.67
C GLY A 467 6.81 -8.82 27.17
N VAL A 468 5.57 -8.63 26.68
CA VAL A 468 5.31 -8.33 25.25
C VAL A 468 6.16 -7.14 24.80
N GLY A 469 6.88 -7.29 23.69
CA GLY A 469 7.75 -6.24 23.14
C GLY A 469 8.90 -5.82 24.07
N GLY A 470 9.28 -6.66 25.03
CA GLY A 470 10.31 -6.34 26.03
C GLY A 470 9.89 -5.32 27.08
N GLN A 471 8.59 -5.03 27.23
CA GLN A 471 8.08 -4.07 28.22
C GLN A 471 7.14 -4.74 29.23
N GLU A 472 7.18 -4.28 30.47
CA GLU A 472 6.30 -4.73 31.55
C GLU A 472 4.95 -4.01 31.57
N ARG A 473 4.88 -2.81 30.99
CA ARG A 473 3.65 -2.01 30.83
C ARG A 473 3.61 -1.34 29.47
N MET A 474 2.42 -1.26 28.89
CA MET A 474 2.11 -0.43 27.74
C MET A 474 0.70 0.16 27.87
N LYS A 475 0.39 1.18 27.07
CA LYS A 475 -1.00 1.54 26.79
C LYS A 475 -1.67 0.45 25.97
N LEU A 476 -2.98 0.22 26.14
CA LEU A 476 -3.71 -0.78 25.34
C LEU A 476 -3.60 -0.52 23.82
N GLY A 477 -3.60 0.74 23.37
CA GLY A 477 -3.46 1.09 21.96
C GLY A 477 -2.08 0.76 21.37
N ASP A 478 -1.03 0.82 22.18
CA ASP A 478 0.34 0.50 21.77
C ASP A 478 0.59 -1.02 21.86
N LEU A 479 0.04 -1.68 22.88
CA LEU A 479 0.00 -3.14 22.98
C LEU A 479 -0.72 -3.78 21.79
N LEU A 480 -1.92 -3.28 21.44
CA LEU A 480 -2.66 -3.74 20.27
C LEU A 480 -1.92 -3.44 18.95
N HIS A 481 -1.07 -2.42 18.91
CA HIS A 481 -0.21 -2.18 17.75
C HIS A 481 0.86 -3.27 17.63
N VAL A 482 1.57 -3.61 18.72
CA VAL A 482 2.59 -4.67 18.73
C VAL A 482 1.98 -6.04 18.39
N LEU A 483 0.86 -6.40 19.02
CA LEU A 483 0.19 -7.68 18.77
C LEU A 483 -0.33 -7.81 17.33
N ARG A 484 -0.91 -6.74 16.77
CA ARG A 484 -1.39 -6.75 15.37
C ARG A 484 -0.26 -6.75 14.37
N ASP A 485 0.85 -6.08 14.67
CA ASP A 485 2.05 -6.07 13.82
C ASP A 485 2.72 -7.44 13.76
N ALA A 486 2.78 -8.15 14.89
CA ALA A 486 3.36 -9.50 14.97
C ALA A 486 2.49 -10.60 14.36
N TYR A 487 1.14 -10.51 14.49
CA TYR A 487 0.25 -11.65 14.24
C TYR A 487 -0.90 -11.39 13.24
N CYS A 488 -1.16 -10.14 12.83
CA CYS A 488 -2.35 -9.73 12.07
C CYS A 488 -2.05 -8.82 10.86
N ARG A 489 -0.84 -8.90 10.27
CA ARG A 489 -0.46 -8.17 9.05
C ARG A 489 -0.43 -9.11 7.86
N THR A 490 0.46 -8.87 6.91
CA THR A 490 0.85 -9.78 5.82
C THR A 490 1.57 -11.05 6.30
N ILE A 491 1.75 -11.21 7.61
CA ILE A 491 2.21 -12.43 8.28
C ILE A 491 1.15 -12.85 9.31
N GLY A 492 0.81 -14.14 9.32
CA GLY A 492 0.05 -14.82 10.37
C GLY A 492 0.86 -16.02 10.87
N ILE A 493 0.89 -16.26 12.19
CA ILE A 493 1.77 -17.25 12.81
C ILE A 493 0.97 -18.24 13.65
N GLU A 494 1.09 -19.53 13.33
CA GLU A 494 0.61 -20.62 14.18
C GLU A 494 1.79 -21.30 14.88
N TYR A 495 1.85 -21.17 16.20
CA TYR A 495 2.95 -21.72 17.02
C TYR A 495 2.53 -22.10 18.45
N MET A 496 1.37 -21.63 18.93
CA MET A 496 0.94 -21.87 20.31
C MET A 496 0.56 -23.34 20.57
N HIS A 497 0.31 -24.12 19.52
CA HIS A 497 0.10 -25.57 19.55
C HIS A 497 1.36 -26.38 19.87
N ILE A 498 2.54 -25.79 19.77
CA ILE A 498 3.82 -26.42 20.16
C ILE A 498 3.81 -26.73 21.66
N SER A 499 4.22 -27.92 22.09
CA SER A 499 4.30 -28.26 23.52
C SER A 499 5.47 -27.57 24.21
N GLU A 500 6.63 -27.49 23.55
CA GLU A 500 7.89 -26.95 24.08
C GLU A 500 7.81 -25.42 24.38
N PRO A 501 7.86 -24.98 25.66
CA PRO A 501 7.75 -23.57 26.00
C PRO A 501 8.88 -22.69 25.46
N ASP A 502 10.11 -23.21 25.34
CA ASP A 502 11.24 -22.41 24.86
C ASP A 502 11.17 -22.15 23.34
N GLN A 503 10.55 -23.05 22.57
CA GLN A 503 10.20 -22.79 21.15
C GLN A 503 9.17 -21.66 21.06
N LYS A 504 8.16 -21.64 21.94
CA LYS A 504 7.13 -20.58 21.98
C LYS A 504 7.69 -19.22 22.40
N ARG A 505 8.56 -19.18 23.42
CA ARG A 505 9.20 -17.93 23.87
C ARG A 505 10.13 -17.37 22.80
N TRP A 506 10.94 -18.21 22.15
CA TRP A 506 11.83 -17.77 21.09
C TRP A 506 11.05 -17.13 19.92
N ILE A 507 9.94 -17.73 19.49
CA ILE A 507 9.09 -17.13 18.43
C ILE A 507 8.55 -15.76 18.88
N GLN A 508 8.08 -15.61 20.12
CA GLN A 508 7.63 -14.33 20.68
C GLN A 508 8.76 -13.28 20.66
N GLU A 509 9.96 -13.65 21.10
CA GLU A 509 11.17 -12.81 21.11
C GLU A 509 11.62 -12.38 19.69
N GLN A 510 11.28 -13.14 18.63
CA GLN A 510 11.62 -12.77 17.24
C GLN A 510 10.55 -11.89 16.53
N VAL A 511 9.34 -11.73 17.09
CA VAL A 511 8.24 -11.04 16.38
C VAL A 511 7.57 -9.92 17.19
N GLU A 512 7.52 -10.01 18.51
CA GLU A 512 6.88 -8.99 19.33
C GLU A 512 7.80 -7.79 19.56
N GLY A 513 7.50 -6.66 18.91
CA GLY A 513 8.27 -5.42 19.06
C GLY A 513 9.57 -5.35 18.25
N VAL A 514 9.85 -6.36 17.43
CA VAL A 514 10.96 -6.37 16.47
C VAL A 514 10.61 -5.47 15.28
N SER A 515 11.61 -4.77 14.71
CA SER A 515 11.39 -3.89 13.56
C SER A 515 11.25 -4.70 12.26
N ASP A 516 10.24 -4.37 11.47
CA ASP A 516 9.96 -4.96 10.15
C ASP A 516 10.75 -4.31 9.01
N ARG A 517 11.39 -3.16 9.25
CA ARG A 517 12.03 -2.33 8.21
C ARG A 517 13.31 -2.96 7.66
N LEU A 518 13.29 -3.30 6.37
CA LEU A 518 14.48 -3.64 5.59
C LEU A 518 15.25 -2.37 5.16
N ASP A 519 16.50 -2.53 4.72
CA ASP A 519 17.28 -1.42 4.15
C ASP A 519 17.12 -1.28 2.62
N GLY A 520 17.52 -0.14 2.07
CA GLY A 520 17.34 0.16 0.65
C GLY A 520 18.26 -0.64 -0.29
N GLU A 521 19.36 -1.23 0.19
CA GLU A 521 20.12 -2.19 -0.61
C GLU A 521 19.41 -3.55 -0.65
N GLU A 522 18.82 -3.98 0.45
CA GLU A 522 18.03 -5.21 0.54
C GLU A 522 16.75 -5.13 -0.31
N GLN A 523 15.99 -4.05 -0.21
CA GLN A 523 14.80 -3.83 -1.05
C GLN A 523 15.14 -3.88 -2.56
N ARG A 524 16.28 -3.30 -2.98
CA ARG A 524 16.77 -3.43 -4.37
C ARG A 524 17.11 -4.86 -4.76
N HIS A 525 17.68 -5.66 -3.86
CA HIS A 525 17.99 -7.07 -4.12
C HIS A 525 16.72 -7.89 -4.29
N ILE A 526 15.75 -7.76 -3.39
CA ILE A 526 14.44 -8.40 -3.49
C ILE A 526 13.77 -8.07 -4.84
N LEU A 527 13.77 -6.78 -5.23
CA LEU A 527 13.26 -6.37 -6.54
C LEU A 527 14.06 -6.96 -7.71
N GLY A 528 15.38 -7.10 -7.59
CA GLY A 528 16.23 -7.80 -8.56
C GLY A 528 15.81 -9.26 -8.77
N ARG A 529 15.52 -9.98 -7.69
CA ARG A 529 15.04 -11.39 -7.75
C ARG A 529 13.63 -11.48 -8.33
N LEU A 530 12.73 -10.56 -8.00
CA LEU A 530 11.39 -10.47 -8.61
C LEU A 530 11.45 -10.11 -10.11
N ASN A 531 12.34 -9.20 -10.51
CA ASN A 531 12.59 -8.87 -11.92
C ASN A 531 13.08 -10.10 -12.70
N ALA A 532 14.02 -10.88 -12.14
CA ALA A 532 14.50 -12.12 -12.76
C ALA A 532 13.40 -13.19 -12.87
N ALA A 533 12.54 -13.31 -11.85
CA ALA A 533 11.41 -14.23 -11.86
C ALA A 533 10.36 -13.88 -12.94
N GLU A 534 9.93 -12.61 -13.00
CA GLU A 534 8.90 -12.15 -13.95
C GLU A 534 9.41 -12.11 -15.40
N ALA A 535 10.64 -11.62 -15.64
CA ALA A 535 11.20 -11.51 -16.98
C ALA A 535 11.41 -12.88 -17.64
N PHE A 536 11.79 -13.89 -16.86
CA PHE A 536 11.94 -15.26 -17.34
C PHE A 536 10.62 -15.87 -17.82
N GLU A 537 9.53 -15.72 -17.06
CA GLU A 537 8.20 -16.22 -17.45
C GLU A 537 7.68 -15.48 -18.70
N LYS A 538 7.84 -14.15 -18.74
CA LYS A 538 7.50 -13.33 -19.92
C LYS A 538 8.27 -13.78 -21.17
N PHE A 539 9.57 -14.07 -21.03
CA PHE A 539 10.39 -14.59 -22.14
C PHE A 539 9.86 -15.94 -22.62
N LEU A 540 9.63 -16.90 -21.72
CA LEU A 540 9.10 -18.22 -22.09
C LEU A 540 7.71 -18.11 -22.73
N ALA A 541 6.82 -17.27 -22.20
CA ALA A 541 5.49 -17.01 -22.77
C ALA A 541 5.56 -16.42 -24.18
N THR A 542 6.54 -15.54 -24.44
CA THR A 542 6.70 -14.85 -25.73
C THR A 542 7.38 -15.73 -26.79
N LYS A 543 8.36 -16.56 -26.40
CA LYS A 543 9.13 -17.40 -27.33
C LYS A 543 8.53 -18.78 -27.57
N TYR A 544 7.95 -19.40 -26.54
CA TYR A 544 7.48 -20.78 -26.56
C TYR A 544 5.97 -20.88 -26.39
N VAL A 545 5.25 -20.08 -27.18
CA VAL A 545 3.77 -20.01 -27.20
C VAL A 545 3.17 -21.41 -27.33
N GLY A 546 2.26 -21.75 -26.41
CA GLY A 546 1.59 -23.05 -26.39
C GLY A 546 2.40 -24.22 -25.82
N GLN A 547 3.70 -24.06 -25.51
CA GLN A 547 4.42 -25.04 -24.70
C GLN A 547 4.05 -24.90 -23.21
N LYS A 548 3.74 -26.02 -22.56
CA LYS A 548 3.46 -26.05 -21.12
C LYS A 548 4.74 -25.78 -20.32
N ARG A 549 4.72 -24.79 -19.43
CA ARG A 549 5.85 -24.45 -18.55
C ARG A 549 5.53 -24.50 -17.05
N PHE A 550 4.24 -24.43 -16.68
CA PHE A 550 3.75 -24.32 -15.31
C PHE A 550 4.31 -23.11 -14.56
N GLY A 551 4.18 -21.92 -15.18
CA GLY A 551 4.86 -20.69 -14.76
C GLY A 551 4.57 -20.23 -13.32
N ILE A 552 5.52 -19.48 -12.75
CA ILE A 552 5.43 -18.97 -11.36
C ILE A 552 4.58 -17.69 -11.21
N GLU A 553 3.96 -17.21 -12.29
CA GLU A 553 3.26 -15.91 -12.34
C GLU A 553 2.10 -15.81 -11.34
N GLY A 554 2.14 -14.76 -10.49
CA GLY A 554 1.27 -14.59 -9.32
C GLY A 554 1.80 -15.23 -8.02
N ALA A 555 3.00 -15.81 -8.06
CA ALA A 555 3.71 -16.46 -6.94
C ALA A 555 5.23 -16.17 -6.97
N GLU A 556 5.65 -15.07 -7.60
CA GLU A 556 7.05 -14.70 -7.86
C GLU A 556 7.89 -14.59 -6.58
N SER A 557 7.27 -14.23 -5.44
CA SER A 557 7.91 -14.12 -4.11
C SER A 557 8.54 -15.42 -3.60
N ALA A 558 8.20 -16.59 -4.17
CA ALA A 558 8.89 -17.83 -3.86
C ALA A 558 10.40 -17.78 -4.19
N ILE A 559 10.81 -17.01 -5.22
CA ILE A 559 12.23 -16.86 -5.57
C ILE A 559 12.97 -16.07 -4.46
N PRO A 560 12.55 -14.87 -4.00
CA PRO A 560 13.06 -14.23 -2.79
C PRO A 560 13.08 -15.10 -1.53
N ILE A 561 12.08 -15.97 -1.29
CA ILE A 561 12.08 -16.88 -0.12
C ILE A 561 13.24 -17.86 -0.20
N LEU A 562 13.38 -18.58 -1.32
CA LEU A 562 14.45 -19.56 -1.52
C LEU A 562 15.84 -18.89 -1.47
N ASP A 563 15.94 -17.70 -2.06
CA ASP A 563 17.16 -16.89 -2.07
C ASP A 563 17.61 -16.52 -0.64
N ALA A 564 16.69 -16.05 0.20
CA ALA A 564 16.98 -15.69 1.59
C ALA A 564 17.31 -16.90 2.48
N VAL A 565 16.69 -18.07 2.24
CA VAL A 565 17.05 -19.33 2.94
C VAL A 565 18.44 -19.79 2.54
N LEU A 566 18.77 -19.77 1.24
CA LEU A 566 20.06 -20.25 0.73
C LEU A 566 21.21 -19.27 1.03
N GLU A 567 20.96 -17.96 1.06
CA GLU A 567 21.92 -16.96 1.54
C GLU A 567 22.23 -17.16 3.03
N ALA A 568 21.23 -17.44 3.87
CA ALA A 568 21.46 -17.76 5.28
C ALA A 568 22.21 -19.09 5.48
N ALA A 569 21.89 -20.11 4.68
CA ALA A 569 22.60 -21.39 4.69
C ALA A 569 24.06 -21.29 4.20
N ALA A 570 24.33 -20.46 3.20
CA ALA A 570 25.70 -20.18 2.75
C ALA A 570 26.51 -19.41 3.79
N ALA A 571 25.89 -18.44 4.48
CA ALA A 571 26.54 -17.64 5.53
C ALA A 571 26.82 -18.42 6.83
N ASP A 572 26.08 -19.49 7.10
CA ASP A 572 26.31 -20.45 8.19
C ASP A 572 27.31 -21.58 7.81
N GLU A 573 27.93 -21.52 6.62
CA GLU A 573 28.88 -22.52 6.09
C GLU A 573 28.32 -23.96 6.01
N LEU A 574 27.07 -24.14 5.55
CA LEU A 574 26.48 -25.47 5.31
C LEU A 574 27.14 -26.20 4.12
N ASP A 575 27.23 -27.53 4.20
CA ASP A 575 27.87 -28.38 3.18
C ASP A 575 27.12 -28.40 1.84
N SER A 576 25.78 -28.38 1.87
CA SER A 576 24.92 -28.31 0.68
C SER A 576 23.43 -28.12 1.03
N ALA A 577 22.61 -27.76 0.04
CA ALA A 577 21.16 -27.86 0.10
C ALA A 577 20.62 -28.87 -0.93
N VAL A 578 19.57 -29.60 -0.57
CA VAL A 578 18.83 -30.50 -1.48
C VAL A 578 17.37 -30.07 -1.52
N LEU A 579 16.86 -29.84 -2.74
CA LEU A 579 15.52 -29.37 -3.00
C LEU A 579 14.65 -30.50 -3.57
N GLY A 580 13.41 -30.59 -3.11
CA GLY A 580 12.31 -31.31 -3.78
C GLY A 580 11.21 -30.33 -4.17
N MET A 581 10.64 -30.44 -5.38
CA MET A 581 9.53 -29.57 -5.77
C MET A 581 8.58 -30.17 -6.79
N THR A 582 7.32 -29.72 -6.73
CA THR A 582 6.31 -29.93 -7.78
C THR A 582 6.65 -29.19 -9.09
N HIS A 583 5.78 -29.26 -10.10
CA HIS A 583 5.99 -28.61 -11.40
C HIS A 583 5.97 -27.07 -11.34
N ARG A 584 5.30 -26.47 -10.35
CA ARG A 584 4.96 -25.03 -10.32
C ARG A 584 6.23 -24.18 -10.16
N GLY A 585 6.51 -23.36 -11.17
CA GLY A 585 7.70 -22.49 -11.19
C GLY A 585 9.04 -23.23 -11.28
N ARG A 586 9.05 -24.54 -11.55
CA ARG A 586 10.29 -25.35 -11.50
C ARG A 586 11.37 -24.86 -12.45
N LEU A 587 11.00 -24.43 -13.66
CA LEU A 587 11.96 -23.89 -14.63
C LEU A 587 12.59 -22.58 -14.12
N ASN A 588 11.83 -21.79 -13.37
CA ASN A 588 12.25 -20.55 -12.74
C ASN A 588 13.23 -20.81 -11.57
N VAL A 589 12.94 -21.80 -10.73
CA VAL A 589 13.85 -22.26 -9.67
C VAL A 589 15.14 -22.86 -10.26
N LEU A 590 15.04 -23.64 -11.34
CA LEU A 590 16.20 -24.21 -12.02
C LEU A 590 17.19 -23.14 -12.51
N THR A 591 16.72 -22.08 -13.17
CA THR A 591 17.59 -21.00 -13.67
C THR A 591 17.99 -20.02 -12.59
N ASN A 592 17.03 -19.48 -11.83
CA ASN A 592 17.26 -18.36 -10.92
C ASN A 592 17.80 -18.78 -9.54
N ILE A 593 17.64 -20.04 -9.11
CA ILE A 593 18.11 -20.53 -7.79
C ILE A 593 19.20 -21.60 -7.91
N VAL A 594 18.99 -22.63 -8.74
CA VAL A 594 19.96 -23.75 -8.88
C VAL A 594 21.12 -23.41 -9.85
N GLY A 595 20.94 -22.41 -10.71
CA GLY A 595 21.98 -21.93 -11.63
C GLY A 595 22.08 -22.71 -12.95
N LYS A 596 21.02 -23.38 -13.39
CA LYS A 596 20.96 -24.03 -14.71
C LYS A 596 21.13 -22.99 -15.82
N ASN A 597 22.07 -23.22 -16.75
CA ASN A 597 22.32 -22.28 -17.84
C ASN A 597 21.11 -22.22 -18.80
N TYR A 598 20.72 -21.01 -19.19
CA TYR A 598 19.75 -20.75 -20.25
C TYR A 598 20.04 -21.53 -21.54
N ASP A 599 21.30 -21.68 -21.96
CA ASP A 599 21.66 -22.48 -23.15
C ASP A 599 21.26 -23.97 -23.03
N GLN A 600 21.32 -24.53 -21.82
CA GLN A 600 20.91 -25.91 -21.56
C GLN A 600 19.39 -26.01 -21.55
N LEU A 601 18.71 -25.08 -20.88
CA LEU A 601 17.25 -25.04 -20.85
C LEU A 601 16.64 -24.84 -22.25
N PHE A 602 17.14 -23.90 -23.05
CA PHE A 602 16.55 -23.62 -24.35
C PHE A 602 16.76 -24.76 -25.35
N LYS A 603 17.86 -25.53 -25.24
CA LYS A 603 18.01 -26.82 -25.97
C LYS A 603 16.90 -27.81 -25.64
N GLU A 604 16.45 -27.89 -24.39
CA GLU A 604 15.29 -28.70 -23.97
C GLU A 604 13.93 -28.12 -24.43
N PHE A 605 13.89 -26.86 -24.90
CA PHE A 605 12.73 -26.27 -25.58
C PHE A 605 12.71 -26.49 -27.09
N GLU A 606 13.87 -26.49 -27.75
CA GLU A 606 14.03 -26.86 -29.16
C GLU A 606 14.01 -28.40 -29.40
N GLY A 607 13.92 -29.21 -28.33
CA GLY A 607 13.91 -30.67 -28.43
C GLY A 607 15.27 -31.29 -28.75
N TYR A 608 16.37 -30.56 -28.51
CA TYR A 608 17.73 -31.05 -28.72
C TYR A 608 18.09 -32.07 -27.62
N ILE A 609 18.02 -33.36 -27.95
CA ILE A 609 18.56 -34.45 -27.14
C ILE A 609 20.06 -34.50 -27.39
N ASP A 610 20.85 -34.48 -26.32
CA ASP A 610 22.31 -34.61 -26.37
C ASP A 610 22.72 -35.95 -27.02
N PRO A 611 23.50 -35.97 -28.12
CA PRO A 611 23.96 -37.20 -28.76
C PRO A 611 24.77 -38.14 -27.86
N ASP A 612 25.43 -37.61 -26.83
CA ASP A 612 26.19 -38.42 -25.86
C ASP A 612 25.29 -38.99 -24.73
N SER A 613 24.03 -38.52 -24.62
CA SER A 613 23.01 -39.04 -23.69
C SER A 613 22.51 -40.41 -24.13
N THR A 614 23.30 -41.42 -23.79
CA THR A 614 23.16 -42.81 -24.27
C THR A 614 22.36 -43.73 -23.33
N GLN A 615 21.69 -43.18 -22.30
CA GLN A 615 20.96 -43.99 -21.31
C GLN A 615 19.60 -43.39 -20.89
N GLY A 616 18.52 -44.16 -21.09
CA GLY A 616 17.19 -43.90 -20.56
C GLY A 616 16.10 -43.71 -21.62
N SER A 617 14.84 -43.67 -21.18
CA SER A 617 13.68 -43.29 -22.00
C SER A 617 13.51 -41.77 -22.16
N GLY A 618 14.32 -40.99 -21.43
CA GLY A 618 14.03 -39.59 -21.14
C GLY A 618 12.85 -39.42 -20.17
N ASP A 619 12.63 -38.17 -19.77
CA ASP A 619 11.42 -37.68 -19.11
C ASP A 619 11.26 -36.18 -19.47
N VAL A 620 10.13 -35.57 -19.14
CA VAL A 620 9.86 -34.15 -19.44
C VAL A 620 10.74 -33.19 -18.64
N LYS A 621 11.09 -32.05 -19.24
CA LYS A 621 12.01 -31.03 -18.69
C LYS A 621 11.69 -30.51 -17.28
N TYR A 622 10.44 -30.61 -16.84
CA TYR A 622 10.01 -30.25 -15.47
C TYR A 622 9.96 -31.44 -14.48
N HIS A 623 10.55 -32.59 -14.82
CA HIS A 623 10.86 -33.71 -13.91
C HIS A 623 12.37 -33.89 -13.68
N LEU A 624 13.21 -33.40 -14.59
CA LEU A 624 14.66 -33.58 -14.54
C LEU A 624 15.27 -32.92 -13.29
N GLY A 625 16.20 -33.62 -12.64
CA GLY A 625 17.03 -33.09 -11.56
C GLY A 625 18.20 -32.27 -12.10
N GLN A 626 18.84 -31.50 -11.22
CA GLN A 626 19.95 -30.60 -11.57
C GLN A 626 20.87 -30.38 -10.36
N THR A 627 22.18 -30.43 -10.57
CA THR A 627 23.18 -29.93 -9.60
C THR A 627 23.71 -28.58 -10.05
N GLY A 628 24.11 -27.75 -9.09
CA GLY A 628 24.69 -26.43 -9.32
C GLY A 628 25.26 -25.82 -8.03
N THR A 629 25.55 -24.53 -8.08
CA THR A 629 26.09 -23.77 -6.95
C THR A 629 25.30 -22.48 -6.82
N PHE A 630 24.64 -22.29 -5.67
CA PHE A 630 24.07 -21.01 -5.28
C PHE A 630 25.20 -20.09 -4.80
N THR A 631 25.09 -18.80 -5.11
CA THR A 631 26.06 -17.77 -4.69
C THR A 631 25.30 -16.63 -4.02
N SER A 632 25.63 -16.32 -2.77
CA SER A 632 25.05 -15.22 -2.00
C SER A 632 25.40 -13.86 -2.61
N ARG A 633 24.73 -12.80 -2.15
CA ARG A 633 25.06 -11.42 -2.57
C ARG A 633 26.48 -10.99 -2.15
N LYS A 634 27.05 -11.63 -1.12
CA LYS A 634 28.42 -11.39 -0.63
C LYS A 634 29.47 -12.23 -1.35
N GLY A 635 29.05 -13.23 -2.12
CA GLY A 635 29.93 -14.18 -2.82
C GLY A 635 30.12 -15.52 -2.10
N ASP A 636 29.40 -15.78 -1.00
CA ASP A 636 29.43 -17.06 -0.29
C ASP A 636 28.76 -18.15 -1.16
N THR A 637 29.36 -19.33 -1.29
CA THR A 637 28.87 -20.37 -2.23
C THR A 637 28.36 -21.62 -1.53
N LEU A 638 27.16 -22.08 -1.88
CA LEU A 638 26.53 -23.29 -1.36
C LEU A 638 26.22 -24.26 -2.51
N PRO A 639 26.68 -25.52 -2.47
CA PRO A 639 26.28 -26.53 -3.46
C PRO A 639 24.78 -26.85 -3.34
N VAL A 640 24.06 -26.84 -4.46
CA VAL A 640 22.61 -27.07 -4.50
C VAL A 640 22.27 -28.21 -5.46
N GLU A 641 21.40 -29.11 -5.02
CA GLU A 641 20.89 -30.24 -5.81
C GLU A 641 19.36 -30.25 -5.82
N LEU A 642 18.74 -30.12 -6.99
CA LEU A 642 17.31 -30.34 -7.18
C LEU A 642 17.05 -31.79 -7.58
N ALA A 643 16.30 -32.52 -6.77
CA ALA A 643 15.96 -33.91 -7.04
C ALA A 643 15.08 -34.07 -8.28
N ALA A 644 15.26 -35.18 -9.00
CA ALA A 644 14.34 -35.59 -10.06
C ALA A 644 13.06 -36.20 -9.46
N ASN A 645 11.90 -35.98 -10.08
CA ASN A 645 10.63 -36.48 -9.58
C ASN A 645 9.60 -36.74 -10.69
N PRO A 646 8.69 -37.72 -10.52
CA PRO A 646 7.58 -37.93 -11.43
C PRO A 646 6.48 -36.85 -11.25
N SER A 647 5.42 -36.92 -12.08
CA SER A 647 4.21 -36.09 -11.91
C SER A 647 3.35 -36.46 -10.68
N HIS A 648 3.68 -37.54 -9.97
CA HIS A 648 3.00 -37.91 -8.72
C HIS A 648 3.47 -36.95 -7.61
N LEU A 649 2.63 -35.95 -7.31
CA LEU A 649 2.96 -34.87 -6.37
C LEU A 649 3.31 -35.42 -4.98
N GLU A 650 4.19 -34.71 -4.27
CA GLU A 650 4.69 -35.02 -2.92
C GLU A 650 5.43 -36.38 -2.78
N THR A 651 5.51 -37.22 -3.83
CA THR A 651 6.30 -38.47 -3.80
C THR A 651 7.82 -38.26 -3.80
N VAL A 652 8.27 -37.02 -4.06
CA VAL A 652 9.68 -36.61 -3.97
C VAL A 652 10.14 -36.37 -2.54
N ASP A 653 9.22 -36.07 -1.63
CA ASP A 653 9.49 -35.65 -0.25
C ASP A 653 10.35 -36.68 0.51
N PRO A 654 9.94 -37.96 0.65
CA PRO A 654 10.75 -38.96 1.35
C PRO A 654 12.03 -39.35 0.58
N ILE A 655 12.10 -39.05 -0.73
CA ILE A 655 13.30 -39.28 -1.54
C ILE A 655 14.36 -38.23 -1.20
N VAL A 656 13.98 -36.96 -1.08
CA VAL A 656 14.87 -35.87 -0.67
C VAL A 656 15.32 -36.03 0.78
N GLU A 657 14.43 -36.41 1.68
CA GLU A 657 14.80 -36.79 3.06
C GLU A 657 15.88 -37.89 3.06
N GLY A 658 15.69 -38.94 2.26
CA GLY A 658 16.67 -40.02 2.08
C GLY A 658 17.99 -39.54 1.47
N MET A 659 17.96 -38.65 0.47
CA MET A 659 19.15 -38.08 -0.16
C MET A 659 19.95 -37.19 0.81
N VAL A 660 19.27 -36.31 1.56
CA VAL A 660 19.89 -35.48 2.59
C VAL A 660 20.48 -36.36 3.68
N ARG A 661 19.72 -37.35 4.17
CA ARG A 661 20.21 -38.23 5.23
C ARG A 661 21.42 -39.04 4.80
N ALA A 662 21.44 -39.55 3.56
CA ALA A 662 22.60 -40.25 3.02
C ALA A 662 23.85 -39.35 2.90
N LYS A 663 23.69 -38.05 2.60
CA LYS A 663 24.80 -37.08 2.62
C LYS A 663 25.26 -36.79 4.06
N GLN A 664 24.34 -36.62 5.01
CA GLN A 664 24.64 -36.37 6.42
C GLN A 664 25.37 -37.55 7.10
N ASP A 665 24.98 -38.80 6.79
CA ASP A 665 25.66 -40.01 7.31
C ASP A 665 27.09 -40.21 6.73
N LEU A 666 27.50 -39.42 5.73
CA LEU A 666 28.87 -39.37 5.18
C LEU A 666 29.74 -38.23 5.76
N ILE A 667 29.16 -37.32 6.55
CA ILE A 667 29.86 -36.16 7.13
C ILE A 667 30.37 -36.52 8.54
N ASN A 668 31.53 -35.98 8.93
CA ASN A 668 32.23 -36.38 10.17
C ASN A 668 31.46 -36.05 11.47
N ASP A 669 30.50 -35.12 11.44
CA ASP A 669 29.52 -34.91 12.51
C ASP A 669 28.08 -34.95 11.95
N PRO A 670 27.43 -36.12 11.92
CA PRO A 670 26.02 -36.24 11.52
C PRO A 670 25.04 -35.53 12.48
N GLY A 671 25.52 -35.02 13.63
CA GLY A 671 24.75 -34.18 14.55
C GLY A 671 24.71 -32.69 14.17
N ALA A 672 25.59 -32.25 13.25
CA ALA A 672 25.62 -30.86 12.77
C ALA A 672 24.41 -30.51 11.87
N PHE A 673 23.86 -31.51 11.16
CA PHE A 673 22.76 -31.35 10.19
C PHE A 673 23.05 -30.27 9.11
N SER A 674 24.31 -30.25 8.66
CA SER A 674 24.90 -29.28 7.74
C SER A 674 24.47 -29.43 6.28
N VAL A 675 23.66 -30.43 5.95
CA VAL A 675 22.94 -30.51 4.67
C VAL A 675 21.49 -30.08 4.92
N LEU A 676 21.01 -29.11 4.14
CA LEU A 676 19.67 -28.52 4.29
C LEU A 676 18.65 -29.15 3.34
N PRO A 677 17.56 -29.77 3.84
CA PRO A 677 16.41 -30.14 3.05
C PRO A 677 15.46 -28.93 2.87
N ILE A 678 15.02 -28.70 1.63
CA ILE A 678 13.96 -27.74 1.30
C ILE A 678 12.92 -28.43 0.41
N LEU A 679 11.64 -28.40 0.79
CA LEU A 679 10.56 -29.03 0.05
C LEU A 679 9.51 -28.00 -0.39
N LEU A 680 9.10 -28.04 -1.67
CA LEU A 680 8.20 -27.08 -2.28
C LEU A 680 6.92 -27.73 -2.82
N HIS A 681 5.80 -27.45 -2.16
CA HIS A 681 4.54 -28.17 -2.32
C HIS A 681 3.43 -27.30 -2.96
N GLY A 682 2.36 -27.92 -3.45
CA GLY A 682 1.12 -27.23 -3.84
C GLY A 682 0.03 -27.38 -2.77
N ASP A 683 -0.79 -26.36 -2.54
CA ASP A 683 -1.81 -26.32 -1.46
C ASP A 683 -2.74 -27.53 -1.42
N ALA A 684 -3.39 -27.87 -2.54
CA ALA A 684 -4.29 -29.02 -2.64
C ALA A 684 -3.57 -30.38 -2.54
N ALA A 685 -2.27 -30.44 -2.80
CA ALA A 685 -1.49 -31.68 -2.79
C ALA A 685 -0.87 -31.95 -1.42
N PHE A 686 -0.31 -30.92 -0.76
CA PHE A 686 0.21 -30.99 0.61
C PHE A 686 -0.87 -31.44 1.61
N ALA A 687 -2.10 -30.95 1.46
CA ALA A 687 -3.23 -31.34 2.30
C ALA A 687 -3.85 -32.70 1.92
N GLY A 688 -3.61 -33.20 0.70
CA GLY A 688 -4.33 -34.32 0.11
C GLY A 688 -3.53 -35.62 -0.09
N GLN A 689 -2.20 -35.58 -0.08
CA GLN A 689 -1.34 -36.76 -0.28
C GLN A 689 -0.84 -37.33 1.05
N GLY A 690 -1.20 -38.58 1.37
CA GLY A 690 -0.83 -39.22 2.63
C GLY A 690 0.69 -39.34 2.88
N VAL A 691 1.49 -39.38 1.80
CA VAL A 691 2.96 -39.42 1.87
C VAL A 691 3.56 -38.21 2.58
N VAL A 692 2.88 -37.06 2.58
CA VAL A 692 3.27 -35.86 3.33
C VAL A 692 3.26 -36.13 4.83
N ALA A 693 2.18 -36.71 5.34
CA ALA A 693 2.07 -37.10 6.75
C ALA A 693 3.04 -38.22 7.13
N GLU A 694 3.26 -39.20 6.24
CA GLU A 694 4.25 -40.26 6.44
C GLU A 694 5.68 -39.70 6.52
N THR A 695 6.00 -38.69 5.71
CA THR A 695 7.32 -38.02 5.69
C THR A 695 7.51 -37.13 6.91
N LEU A 696 6.53 -36.27 7.24
CA LEU A 696 6.54 -35.44 8.46
C LEU A 696 6.71 -36.30 9.72
N ASN A 697 6.07 -37.47 9.80
CA ASN A 697 6.24 -38.41 10.92
C ASN A 697 7.70 -38.90 11.09
N CYS A 698 8.51 -38.91 10.04
CA CYS A 698 9.91 -39.33 10.07
C CYS A 698 10.89 -38.25 10.56
N SER A 699 10.51 -36.98 10.52
CA SER A 699 11.31 -35.78 10.85
C SER A 699 12.21 -35.89 12.09
N THR A 700 11.68 -36.50 13.17
CA THR A 700 12.38 -36.63 14.47
C THR A 700 12.87 -38.06 14.75
N ILE A 701 12.42 -39.06 13.98
CA ILE A 701 12.76 -40.47 14.19
C ILE A 701 14.24 -40.69 13.88
N LYS A 702 15.01 -41.25 14.83
CA LYS A 702 16.48 -41.46 14.71
C LYS A 702 16.92 -42.11 13.39
N GLY A 703 16.13 -43.04 12.85
CA GLY A 703 16.40 -43.72 11.59
C GLY A 703 16.39 -42.82 10.35
N TYR A 704 15.62 -41.72 10.37
CA TYR A 704 15.32 -40.91 9.20
C TYR A 704 15.67 -39.43 9.34
N ARG A 705 15.57 -38.87 10.56
CA ARG A 705 15.73 -37.44 10.86
C ARG A 705 16.94 -36.79 10.15
N VAL A 706 16.71 -35.58 9.64
CA VAL A 706 17.67 -34.73 8.93
C VAL A 706 17.97 -33.40 9.64
N GLY A 707 17.43 -33.21 10.85
CA GLY A 707 17.63 -32.00 11.65
C GLY A 707 16.76 -30.81 11.25
N GLY A 708 15.54 -31.08 10.76
CA GLY A 708 14.55 -30.08 10.40
C GLY A 708 14.56 -29.74 8.91
N THR A 709 13.41 -29.88 8.27
CA THR A 709 13.14 -29.53 6.86
C THR A 709 12.42 -28.19 6.77
N ILE A 710 12.76 -27.38 5.75
CA ILE A 710 12.04 -26.13 5.44
C ILE A 710 11.04 -26.41 4.32
N HIS A 711 9.75 -26.35 4.65
CA HIS A 711 8.65 -26.53 3.70
C HIS A 711 8.14 -25.18 3.20
N LEU A 712 8.00 -25.02 1.89
CA LEU A 712 7.41 -23.85 1.24
C LEU A 712 6.20 -24.30 0.41
N ILE A 713 4.99 -23.97 0.85
CA ILE A 713 3.78 -24.24 0.09
C ILE A 713 3.51 -23.03 -0.82
N ILE A 714 3.45 -23.27 -2.13
CA ILE A 714 3.02 -22.27 -3.11
C ILE A 714 1.48 -22.29 -3.14
N ASN A 715 0.87 -21.74 -2.09
CA ASN A 715 -0.56 -21.78 -1.84
C ASN A 715 -1.29 -20.78 -2.73
N ASN A 716 -1.60 -21.22 -3.95
CA ASN A 716 -2.20 -20.41 -4.99
C ASN A 716 -3.74 -20.51 -4.98
N GLN A 717 -4.29 -20.99 -3.86
CA GLN A 717 -5.72 -21.13 -3.56
C GLN A 717 -6.51 -21.97 -4.58
N LEU A 718 -5.87 -22.87 -5.34
CA LEU A 718 -6.52 -23.58 -6.45
C LEU A 718 -5.78 -24.85 -6.94
N GLY A 719 -6.32 -26.02 -6.63
CA GLY A 719 -5.85 -27.31 -7.13
C GLY A 719 -6.43 -27.65 -8.50
N PHE A 720 -5.71 -27.39 -9.59
CA PHE A 720 -6.22 -27.49 -10.98
C PHE A 720 -7.42 -26.54 -11.22
N THR A 721 -8.64 -27.03 -11.02
CA THR A 721 -9.93 -26.31 -11.02
C THR A 721 -10.66 -26.38 -9.68
N THR A 722 -10.17 -27.20 -8.73
CA THR A 722 -10.79 -27.50 -7.44
C THR A 722 -10.46 -26.43 -6.41
N ALA A 723 -11.49 -25.76 -5.89
CA ALA A 723 -11.37 -24.74 -4.86
C ALA A 723 -10.95 -25.34 -3.49
N PRO A 724 -10.34 -24.54 -2.59
CA PRO A 724 -9.85 -24.99 -1.27
C PRO A 724 -10.89 -25.76 -0.45
N GLU A 725 -12.14 -25.29 -0.47
CA GLU A 725 -13.29 -25.87 0.25
C GLU A 725 -13.70 -27.26 -0.26
N SER A 726 -13.12 -27.73 -1.37
CA SER A 726 -13.27 -29.09 -1.91
C SER A 726 -11.95 -29.88 -1.93
N ALA A 727 -10.86 -29.29 -1.46
CA ALA A 727 -9.53 -29.91 -1.42
C ALA A 727 -9.10 -30.34 0.00
N ARG A 728 -9.67 -29.75 1.06
CA ARG A 728 -9.36 -30.06 2.46
C ARG A 728 -10.57 -29.89 3.39
N SER A 729 -10.45 -30.38 4.62
CA SER A 729 -11.47 -30.28 5.68
C SER A 729 -11.03 -29.42 6.87
N SER A 730 -10.05 -28.55 6.67
CA SER A 730 -9.44 -27.68 7.68
C SER A 730 -9.17 -26.28 7.11
N GLU A 731 -8.83 -25.30 7.96
CA GLU A 731 -8.69 -23.91 7.54
C GLU A 731 -7.53 -23.73 6.56
N TYR A 732 -6.35 -24.29 6.86
CA TYR A 732 -5.13 -24.14 6.07
C TYR A 732 -4.73 -25.46 5.40
N CYS A 733 -4.07 -25.38 4.25
CA CYS A 733 -3.47 -26.58 3.64
C CYS A 733 -2.35 -27.18 4.50
N THR A 734 -1.73 -26.35 5.35
CA THR A 734 -0.60 -26.69 6.21
C THR A 734 -0.97 -27.33 7.55
N ASP A 735 -2.26 -27.45 7.88
CA ASP A 735 -2.74 -28.03 9.14
C ASP A 735 -2.14 -29.42 9.46
N VAL A 736 -1.80 -30.22 8.44
CA VAL A 736 -1.14 -31.52 8.60
C VAL A 736 0.17 -31.42 9.41
N ALA A 737 0.95 -30.34 9.25
CA ALA A 737 2.23 -30.16 9.94
C ALA A 737 2.11 -29.95 11.46
N LYS A 738 0.90 -29.66 11.95
CA LYS A 738 0.62 -29.61 13.40
C LYS A 738 0.78 -30.98 14.07
N MET A 739 0.75 -32.09 13.31
CA MET A 739 0.96 -33.45 13.84
C MET A 739 2.35 -33.67 14.47
N ILE A 740 3.37 -32.92 14.02
CA ILE A 740 4.73 -32.91 14.59
C ILE A 740 5.04 -31.61 15.34
N GLU A 741 4.01 -30.79 15.60
CA GLU A 741 4.14 -29.47 16.19
C GLU A 741 5.12 -28.54 15.43
N ALA A 742 5.18 -28.59 14.09
CA ALA A 742 5.96 -27.59 13.35
C ALA A 742 5.32 -26.20 13.53
N PRO A 743 6.10 -25.11 13.70
CA PRO A 743 5.57 -23.75 13.53
C PRO A 743 5.20 -23.52 12.06
N ILE A 744 4.11 -22.80 11.85
CA ILE A 744 3.58 -22.46 10.53
C ILE A 744 3.53 -20.94 10.41
N PHE A 745 4.14 -20.42 9.34
CA PHE A 745 4.16 -19.00 9.01
C PHE A 745 3.39 -18.79 7.70
N HIS A 746 2.18 -18.28 7.81
CA HIS A 746 1.38 -17.85 6.65
C HIS A 746 1.84 -16.46 6.23
N VAL A 747 2.07 -16.26 4.94
CA VAL A 747 2.62 -14.99 4.43
C VAL A 747 1.97 -14.60 3.10
N ASN A 748 1.63 -13.32 2.96
CA ASN A 748 1.03 -12.76 1.76
C ASN A 748 2.08 -12.66 0.63
N GLY A 749 1.85 -13.34 -0.49
CA GLY A 749 2.75 -13.37 -1.64
C GLY A 749 2.92 -12.02 -2.36
N ASP A 750 2.00 -11.07 -2.18
CA ASP A 750 2.13 -9.68 -2.66
C ASP A 750 2.98 -8.80 -1.70
N ASP A 751 3.48 -9.33 -0.56
CA ASP A 751 4.48 -8.68 0.32
C ASP A 751 5.82 -9.46 0.33
N PRO A 752 6.74 -9.14 -0.60
CA PRO A 752 8.05 -9.76 -0.69
C PRO A 752 8.95 -9.56 0.54
N GLU A 753 8.75 -8.48 1.31
CA GLU A 753 9.54 -8.25 2.52
C GLU A 753 9.08 -9.17 3.65
N ALA A 754 7.77 -9.36 3.81
CA ALA A 754 7.23 -10.33 4.74
C ALA A 754 7.70 -11.74 4.38
N CYS A 755 7.70 -12.08 3.08
CA CYS A 755 8.23 -13.34 2.57
C CYS A 755 9.70 -13.55 2.99
N VAL A 756 10.58 -12.56 2.83
CA VAL A 756 12.00 -12.64 3.23
C VAL A 756 12.19 -12.65 4.77
N ARG A 757 11.39 -11.87 5.52
CA ARG A 757 11.39 -11.92 7.00
C ARG A 757 11.01 -13.31 7.51
N VAL A 758 9.97 -13.92 6.95
CA VAL A 758 9.52 -15.28 7.27
C VAL A 758 10.56 -16.33 6.85
N ALA A 759 11.18 -16.19 5.68
CA ALA A 759 12.23 -17.09 5.20
C ALA A 759 13.41 -17.19 6.20
N ARG A 760 13.89 -16.03 6.69
CA ARG A 760 14.96 -15.97 7.70
C ARG A 760 14.52 -16.51 9.06
N LEU A 761 13.29 -16.20 9.49
CA LEU A 761 12.74 -16.69 10.76
C LEU A 761 12.60 -18.22 10.76
N ALA A 762 12.15 -18.80 9.65
CA ALA A 762 12.05 -20.24 9.47
C ALA A 762 13.43 -20.92 9.47
N TYR A 763 14.40 -20.37 8.74
CA TYR A 763 15.77 -20.86 8.75
C TYR A 763 16.39 -20.81 10.16
N ALA A 764 16.25 -19.69 10.87
CA ALA A 764 16.77 -19.53 12.22
C ALA A 764 16.11 -20.50 13.22
N PHE A 765 14.80 -20.78 13.10
CA PHE A 765 14.14 -21.79 13.93
C PHE A 765 14.67 -23.20 13.63
N ARG A 766 14.83 -23.57 12.34
CA ARG A 766 15.41 -24.86 11.91
C ARG A 766 16.81 -25.05 12.48
N GLN A 767 17.67 -24.03 12.37
CA GLN A 767 19.02 -24.06 12.92
C GLN A 767 19.02 -24.17 14.46
N ARG A 768 18.12 -23.44 15.14
CA ARG A 768 18.06 -23.39 16.61
C ARG A 768 17.51 -24.66 17.24
N PHE A 769 16.49 -25.27 16.66
CA PHE A 769 15.71 -26.36 17.27
C PHE A 769 15.80 -27.71 16.54
N ARG A 770 16.42 -27.76 15.35
CA ARG A 770 16.59 -28.98 14.53
C ARG A 770 15.27 -29.70 14.24
N LYS A 771 14.22 -28.92 13.95
CA LYS A 771 12.82 -29.31 13.75
C LYS A 771 12.28 -28.64 12.49
N ASP A 772 11.32 -29.28 11.83
CA ASP A 772 10.71 -28.81 10.59
C ASP A 772 9.98 -27.47 10.79
N VAL A 773 9.91 -26.68 9.73
CA VAL A 773 9.22 -25.39 9.69
C VAL A 773 8.46 -25.23 8.38
N VAL A 774 7.28 -24.64 8.45
CA VAL A 774 6.38 -24.50 7.30
C VAL A 774 6.12 -23.03 6.98
N ILE A 775 6.31 -22.67 5.71
CA ILE A 775 5.96 -21.38 5.12
C ILE A 775 4.78 -21.59 4.18
N ASP A 776 3.63 -21.01 4.51
CA ASP A 776 2.43 -21.01 3.67
C ASP A 776 2.38 -19.69 2.89
N MET A 777 2.95 -19.67 1.68
CA MET A 777 2.97 -18.47 0.84
C MET A 777 1.65 -18.34 0.09
N VAL A 778 0.71 -17.60 0.68
CA VAL A 778 -0.63 -17.36 0.14
C VAL A 778 -0.51 -16.42 -1.06
N CYS A 779 -0.74 -16.97 -2.24
CA CYS A 779 -0.48 -16.36 -3.54
C CYS A 779 -1.67 -16.61 -4.49
N TYR A 780 -1.46 -16.48 -5.80
CA TYR A 780 -2.45 -16.82 -6.83
C TYR A 780 -1.79 -17.44 -8.06
N ARG A 781 -2.60 -17.84 -9.05
CA ARG A 781 -2.12 -18.34 -10.35
C ARG A 781 -2.59 -17.38 -11.44
N ARG A 782 -1.66 -16.76 -12.18
CA ARG A 782 -2.01 -15.78 -13.23
C ARG A 782 -2.82 -16.38 -14.38
N HIS A 783 -2.57 -17.65 -14.72
CA HIS A 783 -3.13 -18.35 -15.89
C HIS A 783 -3.93 -19.61 -15.49
N GLY A 784 -4.41 -20.39 -16.47
CA GLY A 784 -4.93 -21.74 -16.26
C GLY A 784 -3.93 -22.68 -15.58
N HIS A 785 -4.34 -23.91 -15.27
CA HIS A 785 -3.44 -24.89 -14.62
C HIS A 785 -2.19 -25.19 -15.49
N ASN A 786 -2.36 -25.07 -16.80
CA ASN A 786 -1.29 -24.97 -17.78
C ASN A 786 -1.66 -23.86 -18.78
N GLU A 787 -0.72 -23.42 -19.60
CA GLU A 787 -0.87 -22.16 -20.35
C GLU A 787 -1.78 -22.24 -21.60
N GLY A 788 -2.44 -23.39 -21.81
CA GLY A 788 -3.54 -23.58 -22.78
C GLY A 788 -4.89 -23.93 -22.14
N ASP A 789 -5.03 -23.75 -20.83
CA ASP A 789 -6.25 -23.99 -20.04
C ASP A 789 -6.96 -22.68 -19.72
N ASP A 790 -8.29 -22.65 -19.82
CA ASP A 790 -9.12 -21.48 -19.46
C ASP A 790 -9.82 -21.75 -18.11
N PRO A 791 -9.33 -21.14 -17.02
CA PRO A 791 -9.87 -21.38 -15.69
C PRO A 791 -11.18 -20.61 -15.44
N SER A 792 -11.58 -19.67 -16.31
CA SER A 792 -12.79 -18.87 -16.12
C SER A 792 -14.08 -19.70 -16.17
N TYR A 793 -14.04 -20.88 -16.81
CA TYR A 793 -15.14 -21.84 -16.82
C TYR A 793 -15.47 -22.41 -15.43
N THR A 794 -14.52 -22.37 -14.47
CA THR A 794 -14.71 -22.93 -13.12
C THR A 794 -14.54 -21.90 -12.01
N GLN A 795 -13.67 -20.90 -12.18
CA GLN A 795 -13.35 -19.90 -11.15
C GLN A 795 -13.51 -18.44 -11.62
N PRO A 796 -14.63 -18.06 -12.28
CA PRO A 796 -14.76 -16.75 -12.95
C PRO A 796 -14.61 -15.54 -12.03
N LEU A 797 -15.03 -15.65 -10.76
CA LEU A 797 -14.91 -14.57 -9.78
C LEU A 797 -13.46 -14.37 -9.30
N MET A 798 -12.69 -15.46 -9.21
CA MET A 798 -11.27 -15.43 -8.83
C MET A 798 -10.44 -14.78 -9.96
N TYR A 799 -10.63 -15.23 -11.20
CA TYR A 799 -9.85 -14.70 -12.33
C TYR A 799 -10.19 -13.25 -12.65
N LYS A 800 -11.46 -12.83 -12.51
CA LYS A 800 -11.82 -11.40 -12.57
C LYS A 800 -11.09 -10.53 -11.52
N ARG A 801 -10.68 -11.07 -10.37
CA ARG A 801 -9.83 -10.38 -9.38
C ARG A 801 -8.36 -10.39 -9.79
N ILE A 802 -7.87 -11.52 -10.31
CA ILE A 802 -6.50 -11.69 -10.82
C ILE A 802 -6.23 -10.73 -11.99
N ASP A 803 -7.13 -10.64 -12.97
CA ASP A 803 -7.03 -9.74 -14.13
C ASP A 803 -6.91 -8.27 -13.73
N ALA A 804 -7.58 -7.87 -12.64
CA ALA A 804 -7.51 -6.54 -12.06
C ALA A 804 -6.27 -6.31 -11.16
N ARG A 805 -5.49 -7.36 -10.85
CA ARG A 805 -4.29 -7.30 -10.02
C ARG A 805 -3.05 -7.13 -10.89
N ARG A 806 -2.22 -6.12 -10.58
CA ARG A 806 -0.84 -6.01 -11.12
C ARG A 806 0.01 -7.21 -10.65
N SER A 807 1.14 -7.48 -11.29
CA SER A 807 2.09 -8.49 -10.82
C SER A 807 2.76 -8.07 -9.51
N VAL A 808 3.28 -9.03 -8.74
CA VAL A 808 4.01 -8.80 -7.48
C VAL A 808 5.11 -7.74 -7.67
N ARG A 809 5.91 -7.87 -8.73
CA ARG A 809 6.98 -6.92 -9.09
C ARG A 809 6.45 -5.50 -9.37
N LYS A 810 5.27 -5.34 -9.98
CA LYS A 810 4.62 -4.03 -10.25
C LYS A 810 3.67 -3.58 -9.12
N LEU A 811 3.73 -4.24 -7.96
CA LEU A 811 3.12 -3.82 -6.68
C LEU A 811 4.19 -3.47 -5.64
N PHE A 812 5.37 -4.10 -5.70
CA PHE A 812 6.54 -3.77 -4.88
C PHE A 812 7.25 -2.45 -5.29
N THR A 813 6.79 -1.83 -6.39
CA THR A 813 7.26 -0.56 -6.97
C THR A 813 6.08 0.37 -7.25
#